data_AF-A0A6B3QXU3-F1
#
_entry.id   AF-A0A6B3QXU3-F1
#
_cell.length_a   1.000
_cell.length_b   1.000
_cell.length_c   1.000
_cell.angle_alpha   90.00
_cell.angle_beta   90.00
_cell.angle_gamma   90.00
#
_symmetry.space_group_name_H-M   'P 1'
#
loop_
_entity.id
_entity.type
_entity.pdbx_description
1 polymer ?
#
loop_
_entity_poly.entity_id
_entity_poly.type
_entity_poly.pdbx_seq_one_letter_code
_entity_poly.pdbx_strand_id
1 'polypeptide(L)'
;MRVEFIKKRLEFLLVLFLLQHSFGAYAQTNITSTKVTSNYEDGVNNNQGGCNLTYIDAWDTFQENTFIEFDLSSLDTYYNITSANLRLVQGNEGANGDIPFNVYRVTKAWTEGSGCFDNVGGLTWNSTGNEAWTTPGGDYAGTVYGSATGNDANGAGTVFNIDITTLAQEWLDGTHPNYGLILVPQVTQNSWFSIYSDDAATAGNRPRLEVTQEPCSVFAAVEVVRPLCSTNTGEINVTNPSGADDFEYRLNSGTWQTSPNFTGLAPGTYSVSMRNANNTACTELLGDYEIICDTDTDGDGVLDSEDLDADNDGISDADEGACVNGTENKPITDLALANNFPTGRYYFNLGSGLFQADIDASEGGGWVLILQYVHEGGTNPDLNVIPANANLPITSSAVLGNDESLHLTKWGHAGNARTANLTGADELRFYAETSGHSRIIHFKTDQGLSYAATGTGNLSSTIAANFTALTGHTANIPLATNNGDINRGDLALTEFPFYRTGNYHWGIRGRGSRWEVDDFPNNPSRSTIHRVWIRNSVLQTCTATDTDLDTVPDYLDLDSDGDGCSDADEYYNSVGTDGFDDGVYGNGTPSVDADGLVVGAGYNGTGYSAVIDNTTMICVDTDGDGLADSVDLDDDNDGILDADEILNG
;
A
#
# COMPACT_ATOMS: atom_id res chain seq x y z
N MET A 1 3.62 -26.72 -14.67
CA MET A 1 4.66 -25.66 -14.63
C MET A 1 4.11 -24.33 -14.08
N ARG A 2 2.83 -23.98 -14.32
CA ARG A 2 2.12 -22.81 -13.74
C ARG A 2 2.01 -22.80 -12.19
N VAL A 3 1.89 -23.95 -11.51
CA VAL A 3 1.73 -24.01 -10.04
C VAL A 3 3.04 -23.80 -9.24
N GLU A 4 4.21 -24.04 -9.83
CA GLU A 4 5.51 -23.76 -9.18
C GLU A 4 6.01 -22.33 -9.44
N PHE A 5 5.59 -21.69 -10.53
CA PHE A 5 5.93 -20.29 -10.82
C PHE A 5 5.15 -19.30 -9.95
N ILE A 6 3.90 -19.64 -9.60
CA ILE A 6 3.07 -18.88 -8.65
C ILE A 6 3.62 -19.00 -7.22
N LYS A 7 4.08 -20.19 -6.80
CA LYS A 7 4.72 -20.39 -5.48
C LYS A 7 6.06 -19.66 -5.34
N LYS A 8 6.89 -19.60 -6.39
CA LYS A 8 8.15 -18.82 -6.39
C LYS A 8 7.96 -17.31 -6.50
N ARG A 9 6.88 -16.83 -7.13
CA ARG A 9 6.48 -15.41 -7.12
C ARG A 9 5.94 -14.98 -5.75
N LEU A 10 5.24 -15.86 -5.03
CA LEU A 10 4.73 -15.61 -3.68
C LEU A 10 5.85 -15.54 -2.63
N GLU A 11 6.85 -16.43 -2.70
CA GLU A 11 8.00 -16.43 -1.79
C GLU A 11 8.95 -15.23 -1.99
N PHE A 12 9.03 -14.67 -3.21
CA PHE A 12 9.86 -13.48 -3.49
C PHE A 12 9.13 -12.16 -3.13
N LEU A 13 7.79 -12.12 -3.26
CA LEU A 13 6.96 -11.03 -2.70
C LEU A 13 7.01 -11.02 -1.15
N LEU A 14 7.04 -12.20 -0.51
CA LEU A 14 7.11 -12.34 0.94
C LEU A 14 8.44 -11.81 1.53
N VAL A 15 9.55 -11.93 0.79
CA VAL A 15 10.87 -11.42 1.21
C VAL A 15 11.00 -9.91 1.00
N LEU A 16 10.29 -9.31 0.04
CA LEU A 16 10.28 -7.86 -0.16
C LEU A 16 9.32 -7.14 0.79
N PHE A 17 8.25 -7.81 1.23
CA PHE A 17 7.36 -7.37 2.31
C PHE A 17 8.01 -7.35 3.69
N LEU A 18 8.92 -8.30 3.98
CA LEU A 18 9.68 -8.33 5.23
C LEU A 18 10.64 -7.13 5.41
N LEU A 19 10.89 -6.33 4.35
CA LEU A 19 11.69 -5.10 4.43
C LEU A 19 10.84 -3.82 4.53
N GLN A 20 9.51 -3.89 4.37
CA GLN A 20 8.61 -2.72 4.28
C GLN A 20 8.11 -2.18 5.64
N HIS A 21 8.74 -2.53 6.78
CA HIS A 21 8.35 -2.05 8.13
C HIS A 21 9.44 -1.33 8.89
N SER A 22 10.62 -1.17 8.30
CA SER A 22 11.70 -0.52 9.04
C SER A 22 11.62 0.99 8.86
N PHE A 23 11.54 1.71 9.99
CA PHE A 23 11.76 3.16 10.16
C PHE A 23 10.53 4.05 9.97
N GLY A 24 9.50 3.85 10.81
CA GLY A 24 8.96 5.06 11.45
C GLY A 24 10.02 5.57 12.43
N ALA A 25 10.15 6.88 12.61
CA ALA A 25 11.15 7.41 13.54
C ALA A 25 11.13 6.65 14.87
N TYR A 26 12.29 6.09 15.22
CA TYR A 26 12.56 5.41 16.48
C TYR A 26 12.42 6.44 17.61
N ALA A 27 11.18 6.72 18.02
CA ALA A 27 10.92 7.64 19.10
C ALA A 27 11.13 6.89 20.41
N GLN A 28 12.39 6.86 20.87
CA GLN A 28 12.71 6.35 22.20
C GLN A 28 11.99 7.23 23.24
N THR A 29 10.92 6.72 23.81
CA THR A 29 10.15 7.35 24.88
C THR A 29 10.67 6.85 26.22
N ASN A 30 11.06 7.78 27.09
CA ASN A 30 11.53 7.47 28.43
C ASN A 30 10.40 7.70 29.44
N ILE A 31 9.86 6.62 29.98
CA ILE A 31 8.76 6.66 30.97
C ILE A 31 9.36 6.46 32.35
N THR A 32 9.32 7.47 33.20
CA THR A 32 9.73 7.33 34.60
C THR A 32 8.70 6.53 35.39
N SER A 33 9.15 5.76 36.38
CA SER A 33 8.25 5.04 37.28
C SER A 33 7.31 5.99 38.03
N THR A 34 6.06 5.55 38.22
CA THR A 34 5.04 6.27 39.00
C THR A 34 5.05 5.89 40.47
N LYS A 35 5.51 4.67 40.79
CA LYS A 35 5.62 4.12 42.14
C LYS A 35 6.79 3.15 42.20
N VAL A 36 7.61 3.18 43.24
CA VAL A 36 8.66 2.21 43.52
C VAL A 36 8.79 1.94 45.01
N THR A 37 8.71 0.67 45.40
CA THR A 37 8.75 0.29 46.81
C THR A 37 9.06 -1.19 46.97
N SER A 38 9.36 -1.64 48.17
CA SER A 38 9.66 -3.06 48.45
C SER A 38 8.85 -3.56 49.65
N ASN A 39 8.68 -4.89 49.71
CA ASN A 39 8.08 -5.57 50.85
C ASN A 39 9.04 -6.57 51.49
N TYR A 40 9.00 -6.65 52.82
CA TYR A 40 9.99 -7.37 53.63
C TYR A 40 9.39 -8.56 54.41
N GLU A 41 9.97 -9.76 54.28
CA GLU A 41 9.54 -11.01 54.92
C GLU A 41 9.94 -11.13 56.41
N ASP A 42 9.41 -10.27 57.28
CA ASP A 42 9.40 -10.52 58.75
C ASP A 42 8.33 -9.71 59.50
N GLY A 43 7.27 -9.29 58.81
CA GLY A 43 6.06 -8.78 59.45
C GLY A 43 6.16 -7.43 60.17
N VAL A 44 7.26 -6.69 60.06
CA VAL A 44 7.27 -5.24 60.29
C VAL A 44 7.00 -4.58 58.95
N ASN A 45 5.95 -3.75 58.85
CA ASN A 45 5.43 -3.21 57.59
C ASN A 45 6.38 -2.18 56.94
N ASN A 46 7.65 -2.50 56.68
CA ASN A 46 8.57 -1.59 56.04
C ASN A 46 8.20 -1.47 54.56
N ASN A 47 7.29 -0.53 54.25
CA ASN A 47 7.16 -0.04 52.90
C ASN A 47 8.27 0.99 52.66
N GLN A 48 8.77 1.05 51.44
CA GLN A 48 9.89 1.93 51.05
C GLN A 48 9.46 3.03 50.06
N GLY A 49 8.16 3.32 49.96
CA GLY A 49 7.63 4.26 48.94
C GLY A 49 7.87 5.75 49.23
N GLY A 50 8.67 6.06 50.25
CA GLY A 50 9.24 7.39 50.53
C GLY A 50 10.76 7.38 50.63
N CYS A 51 11.42 6.24 50.36
CA CYS A 51 12.87 6.08 50.49
C CYS A 51 13.58 6.46 49.21
N ASN A 52 14.80 7.01 49.30
CA ASN A 52 15.66 7.26 48.11
C ASN A 52 16.12 5.96 47.42
N LEU A 53 16.05 4.82 48.11
CA LEU A 53 16.46 3.49 47.64
C LEU A 53 15.36 2.48 47.93
N THR A 54 15.34 1.39 47.16
CA THR A 54 14.62 0.14 47.44
C THR A 54 15.59 -1.03 47.30
N TYR A 55 15.22 -2.19 47.86
CA TYR A 55 16.14 -3.33 47.98
C TYR A 55 15.56 -4.59 47.35
N ILE A 56 16.49 -5.39 46.85
CA ILE A 56 16.29 -6.77 46.47
C ILE A 56 17.19 -7.55 47.42
N ASP A 57 16.60 -8.35 48.31
CA ASP A 57 17.33 -9.03 49.39
C ASP A 57 16.88 -10.48 49.48
N ALA A 58 17.83 -11.38 49.68
CA ALA A 58 17.59 -12.77 49.95
C ALA A 58 18.53 -13.24 51.05
N TRP A 59 18.00 -13.80 52.13
CA TRP A 59 18.76 -14.47 53.18
C TRP A 59 18.23 -15.88 53.32
N ASP A 60 18.93 -16.72 54.09
CA ASP A 60 18.43 -18.05 54.45
C ASP A 60 17.11 -17.99 55.25
N THR A 61 16.76 -16.82 55.79
CA THR A 61 15.68 -16.63 56.75
C THR A 61 14.63 -15.59 56.35
N PHE A 62 14.86 -14.78 55.31
CA PHE A 62 13.89 -13.80 54.82
C PHE A 62 14.20 -13.35 53.37
N GLN A 63 13.21 -12.76 52.71
CA GLN A 63 13.28 -12.17 51.37
C GLN A 63 12.70 -10.75 51.33
N GLU A 64 13.19 -9.93 50.39
CA GLU A 64 12.62 -8.63 50.04
C GLU A 64 12.40 -8.51 48.53
N ASN A 65 11.16 -8.19 48.11
CA ASN A 65 10.81 -8.00 46.71
C ASN A 65 10.54 -6.53 46.41
N THR A 66 11.04 -6.04 45.27
CA THR A 66 10.79 -4.67 44.81
C THR A 66 9.65 -4.63 43.79
N PHE A 67 8.76 -3.67 43.91
CA PHE A 67 7.62 -3.38 43.03
C PHE A 67 7.85 -2.05 42.31
N ILE A 68 7.52 -2.01 41.03
CA ILE A 68 7.68 -0.81 40.18
C ILE A 68 6.45 -0.67 39.28
N GLU A 69 5.85 0.51 39.24
CA GLU A 69 4.76 0.85 38.31
C GLU A 69 5.20 1.93 37.32
N PHE A 70 4.69 1.88 36.09
CA PHE A 70 4.89 2.87 35.04
C PHE A 70 3.54 3.30 34.47
N ASP A 71 3.40 4.59 34.14
CA ASP A 71 2.25 5.10 33.37
C ASP A 71 2.58 5.09 31.87
N LEU A 72 1.89 4.22 31.13
CA LEU A 72 2.09 4.04 29.69
C LEU A 72 1.16 4.94 28.86
N SER A 73 0.37 5.82 29.49
CA SER A 73 -0.64 6.62 28.76
C SER A 73 -0.05 7.60 27.73
N SER A 74 1.26 7.83 27.77
CA SER A 74 1.97 8.64 26.77
C SER A 74 2.34 7.88 25.51
N LEU A 75 2.24 6.55 25.50
CA LEU A 75 2.52 5.72 24.32
C LEU A 75 1.34 5.74 23.37
N ASP A 76 1.63 5.71 22.07
CA ASP A 76 0.61 5.68 21.04
C ASP A 76 0.18 4.22 20.77
N THR A 77 -1.11 3.94 20.94
CA THR A 77 -1.70 2.61 20.69
C THR A 77 -1.66 2.20 19.21
N TYR A 78 -1.44 3.14 18.29
CA TYR A 78 -1.24 2.87 16.86
C TYR A 78 0.12 2.21 16.57
N TYR A 79 1.11 2.34 17.47
CA TYR A 79 2.46 1.83 17.26
C TYR A 79 2.73 0.58 18.11
N ASN A 80 3.49 -0.37 17.56
CA ASN A 80 3.97 -1.55 18.28
C ASN A 80 5.25 -1.21 19.05
N ILE A 81 5.36 -1.68 20.29
CA ILE A 81 6.58 -1.62 21.07
C ILE A 81 7.57 -2.67 20.52
N THR A 82 8.64 -2.19 19.87
CA THR A 82 9.70 -3.05 19.34
C THR A 82 10.83 -3.28 20.33
N SER A 83 10.93 -2.43 21.35
CA SER A 83 11.84 -2.60 22.47
C SER A 83 11.27 -1.88 23.69
N ALA A 84 11.24 -2.53 24.86
CA ALA A 84 11.04 -1.85 26.13
C ALA A 84 12.09 -2.33 27.13
N ASN A 85 13.01 -1.44 27.49
CA ASN A 85 14.09 -1.75 28.40
C ASN A 85 13.82 -1.13 29.78
N LEU A 86 13.62 -1.97 30.78
CA LEU A 86 13.57 -1.55 32.19
C LEU A 86 14.98 -1.17 32.62
N ARG A 87 15.19 0.13 32.80
CA ARG A 87 16.44 0.68 33.29
C ARG A 87 16.38 0.91 34.80
N LEU A 88 17.20 0.17 35.53
CA LEU A 88 17.43 0.32 36.96
C LEU A 88 18.84 0.87 37.22
N VAL A 89 19.03 1.59 38.32
CA VAL A 89 20.34 2.12 38.71
C VAL A 89 20.68 1.67 40.12
N GLN A 90 21.87 1.09 40.31
CA GLN A 90 22.37 0.66 41.62
C GLN A 90 22.49 1.84 42.57
N GLY A 91 21.92 1.66 43.76
CA GLY A 91 21.98 2.59 44.88
C GLY A 91 23.38 2.78 45.44
N ASN A 92 23.53 3.80 46.29
CA ASN A 92 24.80 4.15 46.92
C ASN A 92 25.07 3.39 48.24
N GLU A 93 24.14 2.55 48.69
CA GLU A 93 24.35 1.68 49.87
C GLU A 93 25.08 0.37 49.51
N GLY A 94 25.32 0.12 48.21
CA GLY A 94 26.11 -1.01 47.73
C GLY A 94 25.30 -2.29 47.57
N ALA A 95 26.00 -3.41 47.62
CA ALA A 95 25.48 -4.76 47.51
C ALA A 95 26.41 -5.72 48.26
N ASN A 96 25.94 -6.95 48.48
CA ASN A 96 26.70 -8.03 49.08
C ASN A 96 26.49 -9.32 48.27
N GLY A 97 27.55 -9.85 47.67
CA GLY A 97 27.46 -11.04 46.81
C GLY A 97 26.59 -10.87 45.58
N ASP A 98 26.46 -11.96 44.81
CA ASP A 98 25.63 -12.00 43.59
C ASP A 98 24.18 -12.36 43.93
N ILE A 99 23.23 -11.49 43.55
CA ILE A 99 21.79 -11.73 43.71
C ILE A 99 21.08 -11.76 42.34
N PRO A 100 20.89 -12.95 41.74
CA PRO A 100 20.05 -13.08 40.57
C PRO A 100 18.59 -12.83 40.94
N PHE A 101 17.86 -12.10 40.09
CA PHE A 101 16.43 -11.83 40.26
C PHE A 101 15.70 -11.90 38.93
N ASN A 102 14.41 -12.24 38.99
CA ASN A 102 13.50 -12.29 37.85
C ASN A 102 12.47 -11.17 37.93
N VAL A 103 11.98 -10.74 36.78
CA VAL A 103 10.90 -9.77 36.60
C VAL A 103 9.61 -10.51 36.30
N TYR A 104 8.56 -10.22 37.08
CA TYR A 104 7.23 -10.76 36.89
C TYR A 104 6.18 -9.65 36.82
N ARG A 105 5.06 -9.92 36.13
CA ARG A 105 3.90 -9.04 36.11
C ARG A 105 3.11 -9.16 37.41
N VAL A 106 2.78 -8.03 38.04
CA VAL A 106 1.89 -7.99 39.22
C VAL A 106 0.45 -8.20 38.77
N THR A 107 -0.32 -8.99 39.53
CA THR A 107 -1.69 -9.39 39.13
C THR A 107 -2.79 -8.65 39.89
N LYS A 108 -2.43 -7.79 40.85
CA LYS A 108 -3.36 -6.97 41.61
C LYS A 108 -2.81 -5.55 41.80
N ALA A 109 -3.70 -4.57 41.81
CA ALA A 109 -3.34 -3.20 42.16
C ALA A 109 -2.79 -3.12 43.59
N TRP A 110 -1.82 -2.24 43.80
CA TRP A 110 -1.17 -2.01 45.08
C TRP A 110 -1.00 -0.52 45.35
N THR A 111 -0.83 -0.19 46.63
CA THR A 111 -0.65 1.18 47.11
C THR A 111 0.77 1.36 47.60
N GLU A 112 1.44 2.35 47.03
CA GLU A 112 2.70 2.84 47.54
C GLU A 112 2.48 3.57 48.88
N GLY A 113 3.26 3.22 49.89
CA GLY A 113 3.22 3.93 51.16
C GLY A 113 4.08 5.18 51.10
N SER A 114 3.75 6.19 51.89
CA SER A 114 4.45 7.50 51.86
C SER A 114 5.71 7.53 52.74
N GLY A 115 6.23 6.36 53.10
CA GLY A 115 7.13 6.17 54.23
C GLY A 115 8.47 5.60 53.83
N CYS A 116 9.52 5.95 54.59
CA CYS A 116 10.81 5.29 54.46
C CYS A 116 11.09 4.44 55.70
N PHE A 117 11.08 3.12 55.54
CA PHE A 117 11.12 2.15 56.64
C PHE A 117 10.00 2.38 57.68
N ASP A 118 8.79 2.70 57.20
CA ASP A 118 7.63 2.89 58.06
C ASP A 118 6.40 2.10 57.61
N ASN A 119 5.40 2.04 58.49
CA ASN A 119 4.22 1.17 58.38
C ASN A 119 2.96 1.90 57.86
N VAL A 120 3.08 3.07 57.24
CA VAL A 120 1.91 3.92 56.96
C VAL A 120 1.37 3.70 55.54
N GLY A 121 0.28 2.95 55.45
CA GLY A 121 -0.64 2.96 54.30
C GLY A 121 -0.14 2.32 53.00
N GLY A 122 1.05 1.71 52.99
CA GLY A 122 1.65 1.05 51.81
C GLY A 122 1.54 -0.47 51.79
N LEU A 123 2.03 -1.09 50.71
CA LEU A 123 2.17 -2.54 50.61
C LEU A 123 3.01 -3.13 51.76
N THR A 124 2.79 -4.40 52.01
CA THR A 124 3.56 -5.22 52.95
C THR A 124 3.76 -6.62 52.38
N TRP A 125 4.45 -7.49 53.12
CA TRP A 125 4.59 -8.90 52.73
C TRP A 125 3.25 -9.63 52.61
N ASN A 126 2.22 -9.20 53.35
CA ASN A 126 0.92 -9.89 53.41
C ASN A 126 -0.25 -9.09 52.81
N SER A 127 -0.03 -7.83 52.43
CA SER A 127 -1.08 -6.93 51.95
C SER A 127 -0.61 -6.04 50.80
N THR A 128 -1.50 -5.74 49.87
CA THR A 128 -1.32 -4.76 48.78
C THR A 128 -1.37 -3.30 49.26
N GLY A 129 -1.65 -3.09 50.55
CA GLY A 129 -1.95 -1.81 51.19
C GLY A 129 -3.44 -1.66 51.53
N ASN A 130 -4.32 -2.16 50.67
CA ASN A 130 -5.78 -2.11 50.88
C ASN A 130 -6.41 -3.49 51.10
N GLU A 131 -5.78 -4.55 50.57
CA GLU A 131 -6.31 -5.92 50.58
C GLU A 131 -5.18 -6.92 50.85
N ALA A 132 -5.51 -8.15 51.24
CA ALA A 132 -4.50 -9.20 51.43
C ALA A 132 -3.94 -9.72 50.09
N TRP A 133 -2.64 -10.05 50.08
CA TRP A 133 -2.08 -10.89 49.02
C TRP A 133 -2.66 -12.31 49.11
N THR A 134 -2.81 -13.00 47.98
CA THR A 134 -3.17 -14.43 47.96
C THR A 134 -1.96 -15.26 48.36
N THR A 135 -0.78 -14.87 47.86
CA THR A 135 0.52 -15.46 48.18
C THR A 135 1.36 -14.41 48.92
N PRO A 136 1.83 -14.68 50.15
CA PRO A 136 2.75 -13.79 50.85
C PRO A 136 3.99 -13.48 50.00
N GLY A 137 4.45 -12.23 50.02
CA GLY A 137 5.51 -11.71 49.18
C GLY A 137 5.04 -11.02 47.90
N GLY A 138 3.79 -11.25 47.48
CA GLY A 138 3.16 -10.57 46.34
C GLY A 138 2.47 -11.52 45.36
N ASP A 139 1.35 -11.09 44.77
CA ASP A 139 0.65 -11.86 43.74
C ASP A 139 1.15 -11.48 42.33
N TYR A 140 1.89 -12.37 41.70
CA TYR A 140 2.44 -12.17 40.35
C TYR A 140 2.20 -13.38 39.43
N ALA A 141 2.24 -13.14 38.12
CA ALA A 141 2.09 -14.18 37.10
C ALA A 141 3.37 -15.03 37.00
N GLY A 142 3.25 -16.35 36.78
CA GLY A 142 4.41 -17.25 36.73
C GLY A 142 5.35 -17.06 35.53
N THR A 143 4.97 -16.28 34.53
CA THR A 143 5.79 -15.95 33.36
C THR A 143 6.93 -14.99 33.74
N VAL A 144 8.17 -15.38 33.47
CA VAL A 144 9.36 -14.53 33.64
C VAL A 144 9.49 -13.62 32.41
N TYR A 145 9.43 -12.31 32.60
CA TYR A 145 9.56 -11.33 31.51
C TYR A 145 10.97 -10.77 31.34
N GLY A 146 11.84 -10.97 32.32
CA GLY A 146 13.24 -10.53 32.28
C GLY A 146 14.01 -11.00 33.51
N SER A 147 15.32 -10.87 33.50
CA SER A 147 16.18 -11.25 34.63
C SER A 147 17.49 -10.47 34.63
N ALA A 148 18.08 -10.25 35.81
CA ALA A 148 19.42 -9.71 35.95
C ALA A 148 20.09 -10.22 37.23
N THR A 149 21.35 -9.84 37.46
CA THR A 149 22.10 -10.18 38.67
C THR A 149 22.71 -8.91 39.25
N GLY A 150 22.19 -8.47 40.40
CA GLY A 150 22.83 -7.42 41.19
C GLY A 150 24.07 -7.99 41.88
N ASN A 151 25.14 -7.21 42.02
CA ASN A 151 26.33 -7.65 42.74
C ASN A 151 27.15 -6.51 43.33
N ASP A 152 28.09 -6.87 44.20
CA ASP A 152 29.02 -5.97 44.92
C ASP A 152 30.25 -5.58 44.09
N ALA A 153 30.52 -6.28 42.98
CA ALA A 153 31.53 -5.89 42.01
C ALA A 153 31.16 -4.61 41.24
N ASN A 154 29.85 -4.33 41.15
CA ASN A 154 29.30 -3.14 40.52
C ASN A 154 29.25 -1.97 41.52
N GLY A 155 29.75 -0.80 41.08
CA GLY A 155 29.73 0.41 41.89
C GLY A 155 28.37 1.12 41.89
N ALA A 156 28.16 2.03 42.85
CA ALA A 156 27.01 2.92 42.86
C ALA A 156 26.87 3.66 41.51
N GLY A 157 25.66 3.68 40.96
CA GLY A 157 25.39 4.27 39.64
C GLY A 157 25.50 3.29 38.46
N THR A 158 25.85 2.01 38.69
CA THR A 158 25.77 0.97 37.66
C THR A 158 24.34 0.86 37.13
N VAL A 159 24.21 0.80 35.80
CA VAL A 159 22.92 0.71 35.11
C VAL A 159 22.61 -0.75 34.74
N PHE A 160 21.42 -1.21 35.08
CA PHE A 160 20.89 -2.51 34.69
C PHE A 160 19.78 -2.28 33.67
N ASN A 161 19.93 -2.89 32.51
CA ASN A 161 19.01 -2.79 31.39
C ASN A 161 18.39 -4.16 31.18
N ILE A 162 17.10 -4.29 31.48
CA ILE A 162 16.36 -5.57 31.41
C ILE A 162 15.31 -5.43 30.32
N ASP A 163 15.39 -6.28 29.30
CA ASP A 163 14.37 -6.34 28.26
C ASP A 163 13.06 -6.88 28.86
N ILE A 164 11.99 -6.08 28.76
CA ILE A 164 10.62 -6.46 29.14
C ILE A 164 9.63 -6.11 28.03
N THR A 165 10.09 -6.11 26.77
CA THR A 165 9.33 -5.72 25.56
C THR A 165 7.96 -6.39 25.51
N THR A 166 7.90 -7.71 25.72
CA THR A 166 6.63 -8.47 25.72
C THR A 166 5.66 -7.99 26.79
N LEU A 167 6.13 -7.70 28.01
CA LEU A 167 5.27 -7.22 29.10
C LEU A 167 4.68 -5.84 28.80
N ALA A 168 5.52 -4.94 28.29
CA ALA A 168 5.10 -3.59 27.94
C ALA A 168 4.06 -3.60 26.79
N GLN A 169 4.25 -4.48 25.79
CA GLN A 169 3.30 -4.67 24.70
C GLN A 169 1.95 -5.21 25.21
N GLU A 170 1.95 -6.23 26.07
CA GLU A 170 0.73 -6.79 26.67
C GLU A 170 -0.07 -5.75 27.48
N TRP A 171 0.62 -4.79 28.12
CA TRP A 171 -0.02 -3.66 28.79
C TRP A 171 -0.61 -2.64 27.83
N LEU A 172 0.12 -2.31 26.74
CA LEU A 172 -0.34 -1.37 25.72
C LEU A 172 -1.58 -1.90 24.99
N ASP A 173 -1.61 -3.19 24.68
CA ASP A 173 -2.73 -3.86 24.01
C ASP A 173 -3.94 -4.09 24.93
N GLY A 174 -3.77 -3.90 26.24
CA GLY A 174 -4.83 -4.17 27.22
C GLY A 174 -5.10 -5.66 27.47
N THR A 175 -4.28 -6.56 26.92
CA THR A 175 -4.30 -8.01 27.18
C THR A 175 -4.27 -8.30 28.69
N HIS A 176 -3.49 -7.50 29.41
CA HIS A 176 -3.43 -7.52 30.87
C HIS A 176 -3.50 -6.11 31.46
N PRO A 177 -4.22 -5.91 32.57
CA PRO A 177 -4.15 -4.65 33.31
C PRO A 177 -2.70 -4.35 33.74
N ASN A 178 -2.29 -3.09 33.60
CA ASN A 178 -1.02 -2.60 34.10
C ASN A 178 -1.12 -2.30 35.61
N TYR A 179 -0.60 -3.21 36.43
CA TYR A 179 -0.39 -3.01 37.88
C TYR A 179 1.10 -2.93 38.23
N GLY A 180 1.97 -2.72 37.24
CA GLY A 180 3.42 -2.76 37.41
C GLY A 180 4.01 -4.17 37.47
N LEU A 181 5.29 -4.20 37.81
CA LEU A 181 6.14 -5.39 37.87
C LEU A 181 6.73 -5.60 39.28
N ILE A 182 7.16 -6.83 39.54
CA ILE A 182 7.87 -7.22 40.76
C ILE A 182 9.23 -7.85 40.40
N LEU A 183 10.26 -7.51 41.17
CA LEU A 183 11.61 -8.06 41.10
C LEU A 183 11.77 -9.05 42.25
N VAL A 184 11.93 -10.33 41.91
CA VAL A 184 11.96 -11.43 42.89
C VAL A 184 13.33 -12.12 42.87
N PRO A 185 14.09 -12.12 43.98
CA PRO A 185 15.32 -12.88 44.13
C PRO A 185 15.17 -14.37 43.78
N GLN A 186 16.18 -14.96 43.15
CA GLN A 186 16.22 -16.37 42.72
C GLN A 186 17.21 -17.22 43.52
N VAL A 187 17.69 -16.70 44.66
CA VAL A 187 18.62 -17.36 45.57
C VAL A 187 18.10 -17.27 46.99
N THR A 188 18.61 -18.15 47.86
CA THR A 188 18.49 -18.07 49.32
C THR A 188 19.92 -18.15 49.86
N GLN A 189 20.58 -16.99 49.94
CA GLN A 189 21.96 -16.82 50.37
C GLN A 189 22.09 -15.38 50.81
N ASN A 190 22.77 -15.08 51.92
CA ASN A 190 23.02 -13.72 52.45
C ASN A 190 23.59 -12.75 51.40
N SER A 191 22.72 -12.23 50.54
CA SER A 191 23.04 -11.43 49.38
C SER A 191 21.92 -10.42 49.14
N TRP A 192 22.33 -9.19 48.86
CA TRP A 192 21.40 -8.08 48.71
C TRP A 192 21.98 -7.01 47.81
N PHE A 193 21.13 -6.20 47.22
CA PHE A 193 21.52 -5.08 46.38
C PHE A 193 20.46 -3.99 46.42
N SER A 194 20.90 -2.74 46.46
CA SER A 194 20.03 -1.56 46.45
C SER A 194 19.89 -0.99 45.04
N ILE A 195 18.69 -0.52 44.70
CA ILE A 195 18.45 0.37 43.54
C ILE A 195 17.85 1.68 43.99
N TYR A 196 18.04 2.72 43.20
CA TYR A 196 17.29 3.96 43.36
C TYR A 196 15.80 3.74 43.12
N SER A 197 14.97 4.39 43.93
CA SER A 197 13.50 4.44 43.78
C SER A 197 13.06 5.62 42.90
N ASP A 198 11.76 5.80 42.73
CA ASP A 198 11.15 6.99 42.12
C ASP A 198 11.34 8.26 42.98
N ASP A 199 11.61 8.13 44.28
CA ASP A 199 11.96 9.23 45.18
C ASP A 199 13.44 9.66 45.12
N ALA A 200 14.25 9.00 44.29
CA ALA A 200 15.66 9.34 44.20
C ALA A 200 15.87 10.84 43.90
N ALA A 201 16.79 11.45 44.65
CA ALA A 201 17.03 12.91 44.57
C ALA A 201 17.47 13.36 43.16
N THR A 202 18.20 12.51 42.46
CA THR A 202 18.61 12.73 41.06
C THR A 202 17.64 12.01 40.14
N ALA A 203 16.86 12.77 39.34
CA ALA A 203 15.86 12.20 38.43
C ALA A 203 16.44 11.15 37.45
N GLY A 204 17.69 11.32 37.00
CA GLY A 204 18.36 10.36 36.11
C GLY A 204 18.66 8.99 36.73
N ASN A 205 18.56 8.86 38.05
CA ASN A 205 18.76 7.61 38.77
C ASN A 205 17.45 6.82 38.99
N ARG A 206 16.30 7.47 38.84
CA ARG A 206 15.00 6.83 39.06
C ARG A 206 14.79 5.71 38.04
N PRO A 207 14.07 4.63 38.40
CA PRO A 207 13.68 3.62 37.44
C PRO A 207 12.93 4.24 36.27
N ARG A 208 13.25 3.78 35.06
CA ARG A 208 12.55 4.20 33.85
C ARG A 208 12.41 3.04 32.88
N LEU A 209 11.36 3.11 32.08
CA LEU A 209 11.16 2.25 30.93
C LEU A 209 11.58 3.02 29.68
N GLU A 210 12.58 2.50 28.98
CA GLU A 210 13.07 3.05 27.71
C GLU A 210 12.37 2.28 26.58
N VAL A 211 11.33 2.90 26.00
CA VAL A 211 10.43 2.28 25.01
C VAL A 211 10.75 2.79 23.61
N THR A 212 10.90 1.89 22.65
CA THR A 212 10.91 2.20 21.23
C THR A 212 9.62 1.67 20.62
N GLN A 213 8.93 2.54 19.89
CA GLN A 213 7.70 2.22 19.18
C GLN A 213 7.93 2.34 17.67
N GLU A 214 7.43 1.39 16.89
CA GLU A 214 7.39 1.43 15.42
C GLU A 214 5.94 1.41 14.94
N PRO A 215 5.62 2.06 13.79
CA PRO A 215 4.26 2.06 13.26
C PRO A 215 3.75 0.62 13.17
N CYS A 216 2.55 0.36 13.69
CA CYS A 216 1.93 -0.90 13.37
C CYS A 216 1.68 -0.90 11.86
N SER A 217 2.14 -1.95 11.18
CA SER A 217 1.95 -2.06 9.76
C SER A 217 1.30 -3.41 9.47
N VAL A 218 0.08 -3.28 8.96
CA VAL A 218 -0.77 -4.35 8.49
C VAL A 218 -1.11 -3.96 7.07
N PHE A 219 -0.91 -4.89 6.14
CA PHE A 219 -1.12 -4.62 4.73
C PHE A 219 -1.53 -5.92 4.05
N ALA A 220 -2.25 -5.76 2.95
CA ALA A 220 -2.70 -6.86 2.11
C ALA A 220 -2.90 -6.33 0.69
N ALA A 221 -2.90 -7.23 -0.28
CA ALA A 221 -3.45 -6.95 -1.59
C ALA A 221 -4.98 -7.10 -1.56
N VAL A 222 -5.66 -6.50 -2.52
CA VAL A 222 -7.11 -6.64 -2.69
C VAL A 222 -7.36 -7.00 -4.14
N GLU A 223 -8.16 -8.04 -4.34
CA GLU A 223 -8.66 -8.48 -5.64
C GLU A 223 -10.17 -8.23 -5.69
N VAL A 224 -10.66 -7.80 -6.85
CA VAL A 224 -12.08 -7.53 -7.09
C VAL A 224 -12.56 -8.47 -8.18
N VAL A 225 -13.70 -9.12 -7.95
CA VAL A 225 -14.40 -9.93 -8.94
C VAL A 225 -15.70 -9.21 -9.28
N ARG A 226 -15.92 -8.93 -10.56
CA ARG A 226 -17.12 -8.23 -11.03
C ARG A 226 -18.32 -9.20 -11.12
N PRO A 227 -19.53 -8.75 -10.74
CA PRO A 227 -20.76 -9.48 -11.00
C PRO A 227 -21.18 -9.36 -12.47
N LEU A 228 -21.94 -10.36 -12.94
CA LEU A 228 -22.79 -10.18 -14.12
C LEU A 228 -23.85 -9.11 -13.86
N CYS A 229 -24.19 -8.29 -14.85
CA CYS A 229 -25.23 -7.25 -14.71
C CYS A 229 -26.62 -7.81 -14.32
N SER A 230 -26.85 -9.09 -14.51
CA SER A 230 -28.08 -9.79 -14.12
C SER A 230 -28.09 -10.32 -12.68
N THR A 231 -26.95 -10.35 -11.97
CA THR A 231 -26.84 -10.95 -10.63
C THR A 231 -25.84 -10.25 -9.71
N ASN A 232 -26.20 -9.98 -8.44
CA ASN A 232 -25.27 -9.40 -7.45
C ASN A 232 -24.29 -10.45 -6.90
N THR A 233 -23.35 -10.91 -7.72
CA THR A 233 -22.36 -11.94 -7.38
C THR A 233 -20.94 -11.40 -7.16
N GLY A 234 -20.75 -10.07 -7.15
CA GLY A 234 -19.43 -9.46 -7.06
C GLY A 234 -18.70 -9.86 -5.78
N GLU A 235 -17.37 -9.89 -5.86
CA GLU A 235 -16.52 -10.24 -4.73
C GLU A 235 -15.39 -9.23 -4.51
N ILE A 236 -14.99 -9.08 -3.25
CA ILE A 236 -13.75 -8.42 -2.85
C ILE A 236 -13.00 -9.39 -1.96
N ASN A 237 -11.80 -9.76 -2.38
CA ASN A 237 -10.96 -10.73 -1.69
C ASN A 237 -9.67 -10.04 -1.23
N VAL A 238 -9.45 -9.98 0.09
CA VAL A 238 -8.21 -9.46 0.67
C VAL A 238 -7.16 -10.56 0.67
N THR A 239 -6.11 -10.41 -0.15
CA THR A 239 -5.11 -11.45 -0.36
C THR A 239 -3.76 -11.07 0.24
N ASN A 240 -2.97 -12.08 0.61
CA ASN A 240 -1.62 -11.90 1.18
C ASN A 240 -1.53 -10.93 2.38
N PRO A 241 -2.40 -11.06 3.40
CA PRO A 241 -2.30 -10.23 4.59
C PRO A 241 -0.99 -10.49 5.33
N SER A 242 -0.38 -9.43 5.82
CA SER A 242 0.86 -9.49 6.61
C SER A 242 0.85 -8.39 7.66
N GLY A 243 1.66 -8.60 8.70
CA GLY A 243 1.50 -7.99 10.02
C GLY A 243 1.31 -9.08 11.08
N ALA A 244 1.06 -8.70 12.33
CA ALA A 244 0.89 -9.66 13.43
C ALA A 244 -0.30 -10.62 13.23
N ASP A 245 -0.22 -11.81 13.85
CA ASP A 245 -1.18 -12.89 13.68
C ASP A 245 -2.59 -12.50 14.17
N ASP A 246 -3.62 -12.94 13.43
CA ASP A 246 -5.06 -12.64 13.55
C ASP A 246 -5.51 -11.28 12.98
N PHE A 247 -6.12 -11.32 11.80
CA PHE A 247 -6.66 -10.14 11.12
C PHE A 247 -8.19 -10.14 11.07
N GLU A 248 -8.73 -8.92 11.04
CA GLU A 248 -10.12 -8.69 10.67
C GLU A 248 -10.20 -7.70 9.52
N TYR A 249 -11.25 -7.85 8.72
CA TYR A 249 -11.52 -7.09 7.52
C TYR A 249 -12.91 -6.50 7.59
N ARG A 250 -13.14 -5.38 6.91
CA ARG A 250 -14.50 -4.86 6.67
C ARG A 250 -14.59 -4.13 5.35
N LEU A 251 -15.81 -4.04 4.85
CA LEU A 251 -16.18 -3.07 3.82
C LEU A 251 -16.85 -1.85 4.46
N ASN A 252 -16.54 -0.67 3.96
CA ASN A 252 -17.15 0.60 4.36
C ASN A 252 -17.08 0.82 5.88
N SER A 253 -18.19 1.25 6.46
CA SER A 253 -18.41 1.33 7.91
C SER A 253 -19.07 0.07 8.48
N GLY A 254 -18.96 -1.06 7.76
CA GLY A 254 -19.55 -2.34 8.12
C GLY A 254 -18.89 -3.03 9.31
N THR A 255 -19.36 -4.24 9.60
CA THR A 255 -18.86 -5.06 10.71
C THR A 255 -17.51 -5.69 10.35
N TRP A 256 -16.61 -5.76 11.33
CA TRP A 256 -15.36 -6.50 11.20
C TRP A 256 -15.64 -8.00 11.15
N GLN A 257 -14.98 -8.71 10.25
CA GLN A 257 -15.05 -10.17 10.09
C GLN A 257 -13.65 -10.74 9.93
N THR A 258 -13.45 -11.99 10.34
CA THR A 258 -12.15 -12.68 10.18
C THR A 258 -11.95 -13.27 8.78
N SER A 259 -13.03 -13.42 8.01
CA SER A 259 -12.93 -13.86 6.62
C SER A 259 -12.44 -12.70 5.75
N PRO A 260 -11.40 -12.91 4.91
CA PRO A 260 -10.93 -11.89 3.97
C PRO A 260 -11.82 -11.72 2.73
N ASN A 261 -12.84 -12.58 2.57
CA ASN A 261 -13.66 -12.62 1.38
C ASN A 261 -15.02 -11.97 1.65
N PHE A 262 -15.40 -11.04 0.77
CA PHE A 262 -16.71 -10.43 0.71
C PHE A 262 -17.35 -10.87 -0.60
N THR A 263 -18.51 -11.52 -0.53
CA THR A 263 -19.18 -12.10 -1.70
C THR A 263 -20.60 -11.57 -1.83
N GLY A 264 -21.19 -11.66 -3.02
CA GLY A 264 -22.58 -11.27 -3.25
C GLY A 264 -22.78 -9.75 -3.27
N LEU A 265 -21.74 -9.03 -3.68
CA LEU A 265 -21.71 -7.58 -3.73
C LEU A 265 -22.42 -7.09 -5.00
N ALA A 266 -23.25 -6.08 -4.84
CA ALA A 266 -23.85 -5.37 -5.96
C ALA A 266 -22.84 -4.36 -6.55
N PRO A 267 -23.06 -3.88 -7.78
CA PRO A 267 -22.28 -2.77 -8.30
C PRO A 267 -22.30 -1.55 -7.37
N GLY A 268 -21.13 -0.94 -7.15
CA GLY A 268 -20.92 0.20 -6.28
C GLY A 268 -19.47 0.29 -5.78
N THR A 269 -19.13 1.39 -5.13
CA THR A 269 -17.81 1.60 -4.51
C THR A 269 -17.78 1.08 -3.08
N TYR A 270 -16.71 0.37 -2.72
CA TYR A 270 -16.48 -0.22 -1.41
C TYR A 270 -15.11 0.18 -0.87
N SER A 271 -15.08 0.78 0.32
CA SER A 271 -13.81 1.02 1.02
C SER A 271 -13.40 -0.22 1.82
N VAL A 272 -12.19 -0.70 1.63
CA VAL A 272 -11.70 -1.95 2.25
C VAL A 272 -10.75 -1.61 3.37
N SER A 273 -11.07 -2.01 4.59
CA SER A 273 -10.19 -1.84 5.76
C SER A 273 -9.74 -3.17 6.32
N MET A 274 -8.53 -3.20 6.86
CA MET A 274 -7.94 -4.34 7.56
C MET A 274 -7.43 -3.88 8.93
N ARG A 275 -7.52 -4.73 9.95
CA ARG A 275 -6.93 -4.47 11.27
C ARG A 275 -6.35 -5.73 11.89
N ASN A 276 -5.47 -5.54 12.86
CA ASN A 276 -5.10 -6.60 13.79
C ASN A 276 -6.23 -6.84 14.81
N ALA A 277 -6.66 -8.09 14.97
CA ALA A 277 -7.72 -8.47 15.91
C ALA A 277 -7.29 -8.29 17.38
N ASN A 278 -6.00 -8.50 17.67
CA ASN A 278 -5.38 -8.39 18.99
C ASN A 278 -4.96 -6.95 19.32
N ASN A 279 -4.74 -6.09 18.32
CA ASN A 279 -4.55 -4.64 18.47
C ASN A 279 -5.49 -3.90 17.51
N THR A 280 -6.72 -3.65 17.95
CA THR A 280 -7.73 -3.00 17.10
C THR A 280 -7.43 -1.55 16.70
N ALA A 281 -6.48 -0.89 17.38
CA ALA A 281 -5.99 0.44 16.99
C ALA A 281 -5.08 0.37 15.76
N CYS A 282 -4.47 -0.78 15.50
CA CYS A 282 -3.73 -1.06 14.26
C CYS A 282 -4.71 -1.39 13.13
N THR A 283 -5.26 -0.35 12.52
CA THR A 283 -6.21 -0.41 11.40
C THR A 283 -5.65 0.36 10.20
N GLU A 284 -5.70 -0.25 9.02
CA GLU A 284 -5.29 0.35 7.75
C GLU A 284 -6.45 0.35 6.74
N LEU A 285 -6.56 1.44 5.97
CA LEU A 285 -7.42 1.51 4.78
C LEU A 285 -6.63 0.98 3.58
N LEU A 286 -7.03 -0.17 3.04
CA LEU A 286 -6.37 -0.78 1.89
C LEU A 286 -6.69 -0.05 0.59
N GLY A 287 -7.85 0.61 0.51
CA GLY A 287 -8.26 1.44 -0.63
C GLY A 287 -9.78 1.50 -0.81
N ASP A 288 -10.22 2.28 -1.79
CA ASP A 288 -11.59 2.29 -2.31
C ASP A 288 -11.62 1.52 -3.64
N TYR A 289 -12.55 0.57 -3.77
CA TYR A 289 -12.65 -0.32 -4.91
C TYR A 289 -14.05 -0.26 -5.51
N GLU A 290 -14.13 -0.01 -6.81
CA GLU A 290 -15.40 0.01 -7.53
C GLU A 290 -15.71 -1.37 -8.10
N ILE A 291 -16.90 -1.87 -7.78
CA ILE A 291 -17.50 -3.01 -8.45
C ILE A 291 -18.45 -2.43 -9.49
N ILE A 292 -18.15 -2.64 -10.77
CA ILE A 292 -19.10 -2.44 -11.85
C ILE A 292 -19.64 -3.80 -12.27
N CYS A 293 -20.85 -3.84 -12.83
CA CYS A 293 -21.31 -5.08 -13.45
C CYS A 293 -20.73 -5.21 -14.85
N ASP A 294 -20.52 -6.45 -15.25
CA ASP A 294 -19.99 -6.86 -16.55
C ASP A 294 -21.02 -7.72 -17.28
N THR A 295 -20.90 -7.79 -18.60
CA THR A 295 -21.62 -8.74 -19.45
C THR A 295 -20.70 -9.91 -19.82
N ASP A 296 -21.31 -10.95 -20.36
CA ASP A 296 -20.70 -12.21 -20.82
C ASP A 296 -21.56 -12.61 -22.01
N THR A 297 -21.22 -12.02 -23.17
CA THR A 297 -22.08 -11.94 -24.36
C THR A 297 -22.25 -13.31 -25.00
N ASP A 298 -21.18 -14.08 -25.09
CA ASP A 298 -21.17 -15.45 -25.61
C ASP A 298 -21.48 -16.55 -24.57
N GLY A 299 -21.43 -16.23 -23.27
CA GLY A 299 -21.74 -17.16 -22.18
C GLY A 299 -20.65 -18.20 -21.90
N ASP A 300 -19.40 -17.94 -22.29
CA ASP A 300 -18.28 -18.85 -22.10
C ASP A 300 -17.69 -18.82 -20.67
N GLY A 301 -18.07 -17.80 -19.89
CA GLY A 301 -17.68 -17.60 -18.49
C GLY A 301 -16.48 -16.67 -18.28
N VAL A 302 -15.93 -16.10 -19.34
CA VAL A 302 -15.11 -14.89 -19.36
C VAL A 302 -16.05 -13.69 -19.50
N LEU A 303 -15.69 -12.55 -18.92
CA LEU A 303 -16.55 -11.35 -18.98
C LEU A 303 -16.08 -10.49 -20.15
N ASP A 304 -16.98 -9.83 -20.88
CA ASP A 304 -16.65 -9.01 -22.07
C ASP A 304 -15.51 -8.01 -21.81
N SER A 305 -15.37 -7.50 -20.58
CA SER A 305 -14.26 -6.60 -20.24
C SER A 305 -12.89 -7.28 -20.11
N GLU A 306 -12.82 -8.58 -19.90
CA GLU A 306 -11.58 -9.36 -19.84
C GLU A 306 -11.42 -10.30 -21.05
N ASP A 307 -12.50 -10.53 -21.78
CA ASP A 307 -12.55 -11.31 -23.01
C ASP A 307 -11.80 -10.61 -24.14
N LEU A 308 -11.06 -11.34 -24.97
CA LEU A 308 -10.35 -10.83 -26.13
C LEU A 308 -11.08 -11.10 -27.46
N ASP A 309 -12.18 -11.86 -27.44
CA ASP A 309 -13.08 -12.19 -28.54
C ASP A 309 -14.49 -12.43 -27.94
N ALA A 310 -15.18 -11.35 -27.59
CA ALA A 310 -16.31 -11.35 -26.66
C ALA A 310 -17.63 -11.90 -27.22
N ASP A 311 -17.72 -12.11 -28.52
CA ASP A 311 -18.82 -12.81 -29.19
C ASP A 311 -18.38 -14.14 -29.82
N ASN A 312 -17.09 -14.48 -29.74
CA ASN A 312 -16.50 -15.74 -30.17
C ASN A 312 -16.63 -16.00 -31.69
N ASP A 313 -16.65 -14.94 -32.50
CA ASP A 313 -16.69 -14.98 -33.95
C ASP A 313 -15.32 -15.30 -34.60
N GLY A 314 -14.27 -15.39 -33.78
CA GLY A 314 -12.91 -15.71 -34.20
C GLY A 314 -12.12 -14.50 -34.71
N ILE A 315 -12.63 -13.30 -34.51
CA ILE A 315 -11.98 -12.00 -34.63
C ILE A 315 -11.70 -11.50 -33.21
N SER A 316 -10.61 -10.78 -33.01
CA SER A 316 -10.36 -10.24 -31.67
C SER A 316 -11.01 -8.89 -31.53
N ASP A 317 -11.57 -8.58 -30.37
CA ASP A 317 -12.10 -7.27 -29.99
C ASP A 317 -11.21 -6.10 -30.41
N ALA A 318 -9.89 -6.27 -30.32
CA ALA A 318 -8.92 -5.27 -30.68
C ALA A 318 -8.90 -4.93 -32.19
N ASP A 319 -9.14 -5.93 -33.04
CA ASP A 319 -9.28 -5.78 -34.49
C ASP A 319 -10.63 -5.12 -34.83
N GLU A 320 -11.66 -5.30 -34.00
CA GLU A 320 -13.03 -4.78 -34.18
C GLU A 320 -13.25 -3.39 -33.57
N GLY A 321 -12.18 -2.78 -33.06
CA GLY A 321 -12.24 -1.43 -32.52
C GLY A 321 -12.90 -1.35 -31.15
N ALA A 322 -12.89 -2.44 -30.38
CA ALA A 322 -13.32 -2.43 -28.99
C ALA A 322 -12.55 -1.41 -28.15
N CYS A 323 -13.23 -0.86 -27.16
CA CYS A 323 -12.64 0.12 -26.29
C CYS A 323 -11.72 -0.49 -25.23
N VAL A 324 -10.57 0.15 -25.04
CA VAL A 324 -9.67 -0.18 -23.93
C VAL A 324 -10.35 0.08 -22.59
N ASN A 325 -10.07 -0.75 -21.59
CA ASN A 325 -10.59 -0.61 -20.24
C ASN A 325 -9.50 -0.68 -19.16
N GLY A 326 -8.23 -0.65 -19.57
CA GLY A 326 -7.08 -0.54 -18.68
C GLY A 326 -6.72 -1.82 -17.93
N THR A 327 -7.20 -2.98 -18.38
CA THR A 327 -6.79 -4.31 -17.90
C THR A 327 -5.50 -4.76 -18.58
N GLU A 328 -4.93 -5.88 -18.13
CA GLU A 328 -3.71 -6.45 -18.73
C GLU A 328 -3.94 -6.83 -20.21
N ASN A 329 -5.14 -7.32 -20.52
CA ASN A 329 -5.60 -7.81 -21.82
C ASN A 329 -6.07 -6.66 -22.74
N LYS A 330 -6.75 -5.63 -22.19
CA LYS A 330 -7.18 -4.42 -22.91
C LYS A 330 -6.52 -3.15 -22.34
N PRO A 331 -5.18 -3.01 -22.43
CA PRO A 331 -4.45 -1.92 -21.80
C PRO A 331 -4.72 -0.58 -22.50
N ILE A 332 -4.54 0.53 -21.79
CA ILE A 332 -4.62 1.87 -22.37
C ILE A 332 -3.50 2.05 -23.40
N THR A 333 -3.86 2.24 -24.67
CA THR A 333 -2.92 2.31 -25.80
C THR A 333 -2.56 3.74 -26.24
N ASP A 334 -3.36 4.73 -25.84
CA ASP A 334 -3.08 6.16 -26.01
C ASP A 334 -3.19 6.86 -24.65
N LEU A 335 -2.23 7.73 -24.34
CA LEU A 335 -2.22 8.50 -23.09
C LEU A 335 -3.47 9.40 -22.95
N ALA A 336 -4.07 9.87 -24.05
CA ALA A 336 -5.29 10.66 -24.03
C ALA A 336 -6.52 9.87 -23.55
N LEU A 337 -6.54 8.55 -23.73
CA LEU A 337 -7.64 7.70 -23.25
C LEU A 337 -7.69 7.65 -21.72
N ALA A 338 -6.58 7.94 -21.03
CA ALA A 338 -6.54 8.04 -19.56
C ALA A 338 -7.56 9.06 -19.00
N ASN A 339 -8.02 10.02 -19.80
CA ASN A 339 -9.05 10.99 -19.39
C ASN A 339 -10.42 10.33 -19.11
N ASN A 340 -10.68 9.13 -19.62
CA ASN A 340 -11.95 8.42 -19.46
C ASN A 340 -11.99 7.54 -18.19
N PHE A 341 -10.87 7.44 -17.47
CA PHE A 341 -10.75 6.52 -16.34
C PHE A 341 -10.89 7.25 -15.00
N PRO A 342 -11.62 6.66 -14.04
CA PRO A 342 -11.65 7.17 -12.67
C PRO A 342 -10.28 6.99 -12.00
N THR A 343 -10.09 7.65 -10.86
CA THR A 343 -8.86 7.49 -10.06
C THR A 343 -8.64 6.03 -9.72
N GLY A 344 -7.46 5.49 -10.04
CA GLY A 344 -7.17 4.07 -9.88
C GLY A 344 -5.87 3.68 -10.55
N ARG A 345 -5.55 2.38 -10.51
CA ARG A 345 -4.34 1.83 -11.13
C ARG A 345 -4.72 0.97 -12.33
N TYR A 346 -4.11 1.26 -13.48
CA TYR A 346 -4.44 0.64 -14.76
C TYR A 346 -3.19 0.20 -15.50
N TYR A 347 -3.40 -0.67 -16.49
CA TYR A 347 -2.39 -1.10 -17.44
C TYR A 347 -2.39 -0.20 -18.68
N PHE A 348 -1.18 0.04 -19.19
CA PHE A 348 -0.89 0.84 -20.36
C PHE A 348 0.06 0.09 -21.28
N ASN A 349 -0.13 0.26 -22.58
CA ASN A 349 0.82 -0.17 -23.61
C ASN A 349 0.89 0.87 -24.73
N LEU A 350 1.73 1.88 -24.52
CA LEU A 350 1.92 2.99 -25.47
C LEU A 350 2.96 2.65 -26.56
N GLY A 351 3.02 1.38 -26.99
CA GLY A 351 3.96 0.88 -28.01
C GLY A 351 5.37 0.54 -27.51
N SER A 352 5.63 0.59 -26.20
CA SER A 352 6.94 0.26 -25.59
C SER A 352 6.89 -0.94 -24.63
N GLY A 353 5.78 -1.68 -24.65
CA GLY A 353 5.50 -2.78 -23.75
C GLY A 353 4.59 -2.38 -22.59
N LEU A 354 4.08 -3.41 -21.93
CA LEU A 354 3.07 -3.29 -20.90
C LEU A 354 3.64 -2.70 -19.60
N PHE A 355 2.89 -1.80 -18.97
CA PHE A 355 3.21 -1.26 -17.66
C PHE A 355 1.97 -0.82 -16.91
N GLN A 356 2.09 -0.65 -15.59
CA GLN A 356 1.03 -0.08 -14.76
C GLN A 356 1.35 1.34 -14.32
N ALA A 357 0.31 2.15 -14.18
CA ALA A 357 0.39 3.49 -13.62
C ALA A 357 -0.93 3.90 -12.96
N ASP A 358 -0.84 4.81 -12.00
CA ASP A 358 -2.00 5.37 -11.34
C ASP A 358 -2.51 6.61 -12.09
N ILE A 359 -3.82 6.65 -12.31
CA ILE A 359 -4.56 7.79 -12.85
C ILE A 359 -5.22 8.54 -11.70
N ASP A 360 -5.20 9.87 -11.77
CA ASP A 360 -6.00 10.76 -10.92
C ASP A 360 -7.02 11.52 -11.77
N ALA A 361 -8.31 11.31 -11.46
CA ALA A 361 -9.46 11.90 -12.15
C ALA A 361 -9.78 13.34 -11.70
N SER A 362 -9.09 13.88 -10.69
CA SER A 362 -9.30 15.25 -10.22
C SER A 362 -8.77 16.30 -11.21
N GLU A 363 -9.21 17.56 -11.06
CA GLU A 363 -8.68 18.70 -11.83
C GLU A 363 -8.72 18.46 -13.37
N GLY A 364 -9.82 17.87 -13.83
CA GLY A 364 -10.06 17.55 -15.24
C GLY A 364 -9.56 16.18 -15.71
N GLY A 365 -8.99 15.36 -14.82
CA GLY A 365 -8.66 13.96 -15.08
C GLY A 365 -7.48 13.69 -16.00
N GLY A 366 -7.26 12.41 -16.27
CA GLY A 366 -6.18 11.90 -17.14
C GLY A 366 -4.77 12.01 -16.55
N TRP A 367 -4.63 12.38 -15.27
CA TRP A 367 -3.32 12.60 -14.66
C TRP A 367 -2.63 11.29 -14.30
N VAL A 368 -1.63 10.90 -15.06
CA VAL A 368 -0.81 9.72 -14.79
C VAL A 368 0.35 10.08 -13.85
N LEU A 369 0.45 9.41 -12.70
CA LEU A 369 1.50 9.68 -11.70
C LEU A 369 2.86 9.23 -12.22
N ILE A 370 3.83 10.14 -12.30
CA ILE A 370 5.19 9.84 -12.76
C ILE A 370 6.28 10.05 -11.72
N LEU A 371 5.99 10.75 -10.61
CA LEU A 371 6.94 11.03 -9.56
C LEU A 371 6.20 11.09 -8.22
N GLN A 372 6.74 10.40 -7.22
CA GLN A 372 6.27 10.52 -5.85
C GLN A 372 7.44 10.32 -4.86
N TYR A 373 7.54 11.27 -3.93
CA TYR A 373 8.47 11.23 -2.80
C TYR A 373 7.76 11.80 -1.57
N VAL A 374 7.45 10.96 -0.59
CA VAL A 374 6.98 11.37 0.74
C VAL A 374 8.12 11.14 1.72
N HIS A 375 8.81 12.21 2.07
CA HIS A 375 10.10 12.20 2.75
C HIS A 375 9.96 12.68 4.20
N GLU A 376 10.60 11.99 5.14
CA GLU A 376 10.68 12.40 6.54
C GLU A 376 11.88 13.33 6.81
N GLY A 377 11.62 14.45 7.49
CA GLY A 377 12.63 15.42 7.86
C GLY A 377 13.73 14.85 8.74
N GLY A 378 14.98 15.12 8.37
CA GLY A 378 16.18 14.62 9.05
C GLY A 378 16.81 13.41 8.35
N THR A 379 16.08 12.74 7.46
CA THR A 379 16.59 11.62 6.65
C THR A 379 17.14 12.09 5.32
N ASN A 380 18.04 11.36 4.68
CA ASN A 380 18.54 11.71 3.34
C ASN A 380 18.62 10.51 2.38
N PRO A 381 17.48 9.87 2.10
CA PRO A 381 17.41 8.67 1.27
C PRO A 381 17.86 8.93 -0.17
N ASP A 382 18.30 7.89 -0.85
CA ASP A 382 18.59 7.93 -2.28
C ASP A 382 17.30 8.00 -3.12
N LEU A 383 17.38 8.62 -4.29
CA LEU A 383 16.26 8.67 -5.24
C LEU A 383 16.18 7.36 -6.03
N ASN A 384 14.96 6.97 -6.39
CA ASN A 384 14.71 5.82 -7.25
C ASN A 384 14.30 6.30 -8.65
N VAL A 385 15.09 5.93 -9.67
CA VAL A 385 14.83 6.26 -11.07
C VAL A 385 14.19 5.05 -11.75
N ILE A 386 12.97 5.21 -12.23
CA ILE A 386 12.17 4.15 -12.84
C ILE A 386 12.52 4.05 -14.34
N PRO A 387 13.01 2.89 -14.82
CA PRO A 387 13.39 2.71 -16.21
C PRO A 387 12.17 2.59 -17.13
N ALA A 388 12.40 2.62 -18.45
CA ALA A 388 11.37 2.60 -19.48
C ALA A 388 10.37 1.44 -19.38
N ASN A 389 10.80 0.28 -18.92
CA ASN A 389 10.02 -0.97 -18.95
C ASN A 389 9.52 -1.39 -17.55
N ALA A 390 9.31 -0.43 -16.64
CA ALA A 390 8.93 -0.70 -15.26
C ALA A 390 7.69 0.11 -14.86
N ASN A 391 6.90 -0.41 -13.94
CA ASN A 391 5.70 0.26 -13.45
C ASN A 391 6.01 1.62 -12.82
N LEU A 392 5.10 2.59 -13.01
CA LEU A 392 5.17 3.90 -12.36
C LEU A 392 4.76 3.81 -10.88
N PRO A 393 5.08 4.85 -10.07
CA PRO A 393 4.74 4.86 -8.66
C PRO A 393 3.23 4.71 -8.44
N ILE A 394 2.86 4.09 -7.32
CA ILE A 394 1.49 4.05 -6.80
C ILE A 394 1.24 5.32 -6.00
N THR A 395 0.05 5.90 -6.13
CA THR A 395 -0.40 7.06 -5.36
C THR A 395 -0.44 6.72 -3.87
N SER A 396 0.15 7.58 -3.06
CA SER A 396 0.16 7.41 -1.60
C SER A 396 -0.88 8.29 -0.91
N SER A 397 -1.55 7.73 0.10
CA SER A 397 -2.36 8.47 1.09
C SER A 397 -1.51 9.03 2.24
N ALA A 398 -0.19 8.79 2.24
CA ALA A 398 0.71 9.23 3.30
C ALA A 398 0.68 10.75 3.47
N VAL A 399 0.62 11.16 4.74
CA VAL A 399 0.58 12.56 5.14
C VAL A 399 1.98 13.11 5.41
N LEU A 400 2.09 14.43 5.46
CA LEU A 400 3.33 15.12 5.73
C LEU A 400 3.92 14.68 7.08
N GLY A 401 5.15 14.19 7.07
CA GLY A 401 5.80 13.63 8.25
C GLY A 401 6.22 12.17 8.07
N ASN A 402 5.52 11.42 7.22
CA ASN A 402 5.84 10.04 6.93
C ASN A 402 7.13 9.92 6.10
N ASP A 403 7.83 8.77 6.21
CA ASP A 403 8.89 8.38 5.29
C ASP A 403 8.43 7.23 4.39
N GLU A 404 8.47 7.43 3.09
CA GLU A 404 8.21 6.39 2.10
C GLU A 404 9.48 5.89 1.40
N SER A 405 10.66 6.31 1.85
CA SER A 405 11.92 6.04 1.15
C SER A 405 12.28 4.56 0.96
N LEU A 406 11.67 3.67 1.73
CA LEU A 406 11.83 2.23 1.64
C LEU A 406 10.69 1.53 0.86
N HIS A 407 9.64 2.24 0.49
CA HIS A 407 8.53 1.73 -0.30
C HIS A 407 8.78 1.95 -1.80
N LEU A 408 9.60 1.11 -2.43
CA LEU A 408 10.03 1.26 -3.84
C LEU A 408 8.90 1.34 -4.87
N THR A 409 7.69 0.86 -4.56
CA THR A 409 6.50 0.98 -5.42
C THR A 409 5.81 2.34 -5.30
N LYS A 410 6.07 3.11 -4.24
CA LYS A 410 5.54 4.45 -3.97
C LYS A 410 6.62 5.55 -4.08
N TRP A 411 7.88 5.18 -3.92
CA TRP A 411 9.03 6.06 -3.89
C TRP A 411 9.82 5.97 -5.19
N GLY A 412 9.77 7.05 -5.98
CA GLY A 412 10.53 7.13 -7.20
C GLY A 412 9.97 8.13 -8.21
N HIS A 413 10.65 8.20 -9.34
CA HIS A 413 10.23 8.99 -10.48
C HIS A 413 10.59 8.31 -11.79
N ALA A 414 9.78 8.53 -12.82
CA ALA A 414 10.09 8.17 -14.19
C ALA A 414 11.42 8.78 -14.61
N GLY A 415 12.36 7.94 -15.05
CA GLY A 415 13.54 8.41 -15.77
C GLY A 415 13.16 9.06 -17.10
N ASN A 416 14.13 9.65 -17.78
CA ASN A 416 13.89 10.34 -19.05
C ASN A 416 13.30 9.40 -20.10
N ALA A 417 13.90 8.21 -20.26
CA ALA A 417 13.45 7.21 -21.21
C ALA A 417 12.00 6.75 -20.94
N ARG A 418 11.63 6.62 -19.66
CA ARG A 418 10.25 6.28 -19.29
C ARG A 418 9.29 7.42 -19.60
N THR A 419 9.67 8.65 -19.28
CA THR A 419 8.86 9.84 -19.58
C THR A 419 8.70 10.02 -21.10
N ALA A 420 9.72 9.70 -21.89
CA ALA A 420 9.65 9.73 -23.35
C ALA A 420 8.66 8.71 -23.95
N ASN A 421 8.41 7.59 -23.26
CA ASN A 421 7.40 6.61 -23.66
C ASN A 421 5.95 7.05 -23.36
N LEU A 422 5.76 8.12 -22.61
CA LEU A 422 4.44 8.72 -22.35
C LEU A 422 4.11 9.67 -23.52
N THR A 423 4.03 9.09 -24.72
CA THR A 423 3.82 9.80 -25.98
C THR A 423 2.50 10.54 -25.99
N GLY A 424 2.46 11.71 -26.63
CA GLY A 424 1.26 12.55 -26.70
C GLY A 424 1.03 13.44 -25.47
N ALA A 425 1.83 13.31 -24.40
CA ALA A 425 1.74 14.20 -23.25
C ALA A 425 1.91 15.68 -23.60
N ASP A 426 1.09 16.54 -23.00
CA ASP A 426 1.03 17.99 -23.26
C ASP A 426 0.99 18.84 -21.98
N GLU A 427 0.80 18.24 -20.81
CA GLU A 427 0.82 18.94 -19.52
C GLU A 427 1.51 18.14 -18.41
N LEU A 428 2.17 18.87 -17.50
CA LEU A 428 2.67 18.38 -16.21
C LEU A 428 1.90 19.05 -15.07
N ARG A 429 1.62 18.29 -14.02
CA ARG A 429 1.07 18.79 -12.75
C ARG A 429 2.08 18.59 -11.63
N PHE A 430 2.36 19.64 -10.88
CA PHE A 430 3.25 19.62 -9.72
C PHE A 430 2.45 19.79 -8.45
N TYR A 431 2.69 18.93 -7.47
CA TYR A 431 2.18 19.06 -6.11
C TYR A 431 3.31 18.93 -5.10
N ALA A 432 3.37 19.81 -4.10
CA ALA A 432 4.28 19.61 -2.99
C ALA A 432 3.88 20.35 -1.70
N GLU A 433 4.26 19.75 -0.56
CA GLU A 433 4.08 20.28 0.79
C GLU A 433 5.37 20.13 1.63
N THR A 434 5.52 20.95 2.67
CA THR A 434 6.65 20.87 3.61
C THR A 434 6.23 21.18 5.04
N SER A 435 6.89 20.55 6.00
CA SER A 435 6.77 20.86 7.44
C SER A 435 7.34 22.24 7.81
N GLY A 436 8.04 22.91 6.88
CA GLY A 436 8.62 24.23 7.09
C GLY A 436 7.59 25.37 7.11
N HIS A 437 6.43 25.20 6.47
CA HIS A 437 5.37 26.21 6.36
C HIS A 437 4.10 25.67 5.72
N SER A 438 3.00 26.42 5.80
CA SER A 438 1.69 26.00 5.28
C SER A 438 1.44 26.29 3.78
N ARG A 439 2.43 26.75 3.01
CA ARG A 439 2.23 27.00 1.57
C ARG A 439 2.32 25.70 0.76
N ILE A 440 1.41 25.54 -0.18
CA ILE A 440 1.29 24.36 -1.05
C ILE A 440 1.66 24.74 -2.48
N ILE A 441 2.56 23.98 -3.10
CA ILE A 441 2.74 23.99 -4.54
C ILE A 441 1.65 23.10 -5.11
N HIS A 442 0.74 23.66 -5.90
CA HIS A 442 -0.21 22.87 -6.69
C HIS A 442 -0.54 23.58 -8.01
N PHE A 443 0.08 23.20 -9.12
CA PHE A 443 -0.14 23.88 -10.40
C PHE A 443 0.09 22.93 -11.57
N LYS A 444 -0.39 23.33 -12.75
CA LYS A 444 -0.07 22.67 -14.01
C LYS A 444 0.60 23.59 -15.02
N THR A 445 1.33 23.01 -15.96
CA THR A 445 2.08 23.72 -17.01
C THR A 445 2.26 22.81 -18.23
N ASP A 446 2.27 23.42 -19.41
CA ASP A 446 2.66 22.78 -20.68
C ASP A 446 4.19 22.85 -20.92
N GLN A 447 4.93 23.47 -19.99
CA GLN A 447 6.38 23.60 -20.07
C GLN A 447 7.09 22.39 -19.47
N GLY A 448 8.30 22.09 -19.96
CA GLY A 448 9.20 21.12 -19.31
C GLY A 448 9.04 19.66 -19.71
N LEU A 449 8.04 19.32 -20.54
CA LEU A 449 7.86 17.96 -21.06
C LEU A 449 9.11 17.45 -21.78
N SER A 450 9.68 18.25 -22.67
CA SER A 450 10.92 17.90 -23.36
C SER A 450 12.10 17.73 -22.39
N TYR A 451 12.17 18.57 -21.34
CA TYR A 451 13.21 18.46 -20.33
C TYR A 451 13.05 17.20 -19.48
N ALA A 452 11.82 16.83 -19.12
CA ALA A 452 11.50 15.60 -18.41
C ALA A 452 11.80 14.35 -19.27
N ALA A 453 11.46 14.38 -20.56
CA ALA A 453 11.67 13.27 -21.49
C ALA A 453 13.13 13.08 -21.97
N THR A 454 13.94 14.13 -21.96
CA THR A 454 15.32 14.07 -22.51
C THR A 454 16.41 14.35 -21.49
N GLY A 455 16.07 14.94 -20.36
CA GLY A 455 17.03 15.40 -19.36
C GLY A 455 17.92 16.55 -19.83
N THR A 456 17.66 17.09 -21.02
CA THR A 456 18.46 18.13 -21.70
C THR A 456 17.65 19.41 -21.83
N GLY A 457 18.28 20.56 -21.58
CA GLY A 457 17.60 21.86 -21.50
C GLY A 457 17.33 22.27 -20.06
N ASN A 458 16.26 23.03 -19.82
CA ASN A 458 15.82 23.50 -18.50
C ASN A 458 14.29 23.71 -18.49
N LEU A 459 13.70 23.84 -17.30
CA LEU A 459 12.28 24.16 -17.11
C LEU A 459 12.04 25.62 -16.67
N SER A 460 13.05 26.30 -16.12
CA SER A 460 12.86 27.63 -15.53
C SER A 460 12.62 28.77 -16.51
N SER A 461 13.03 28.64 -17.78
CA SER A 461 13.09 29.76 -18.72
C SER A 461 11.73 30.38 -19.07
N THR A 462 10.63 29.65 -18.89
CA THR A 462 9.28 30.07 -19.28
C THR A 462 8.20 29.79 -18.25
N ILE A 463 8.45 28.92 -17.26
CA ILE A 463 7.42 28.43 -16.32
C ILE A 463 6.78 29.54 -15.48
N ALA A 464 7.52 30.61 -15.14
CA ALA A 464 6.98 31.73 -14.36
C ALA A 464 5.83 32.47 -15.06
N ALA A 465 5.77 32.43 -16.39
CA ALA A 465 4.74 33.06 -17.20
C ALA A 465 3.73 32.06 -17.79
N ASN A 466 4.00 30.76 -17.73
CA ASN A 466 3.23 29.71 -18.40
C ASN A 466 2.87 28.60 -17.42
N PHE A 467 1.97 28.93 -16.49
CA PHE A 467 1.41 27.96 -15.56
C PHE A 467 -0.03 28.34 -15.22
N THR A 468 -0.80 27.34 -14.79
CA THR A 468 -2.14 27.52 -14.21
C THR A 468 -2.11 27.01 -12.78
N ALA A 469 -2.38 27.89 -11.82
CA ALA A 469 -2.56 27.49 -10.42
C ALA A 469 -3.81 26.60 -10.30
N LEU A 470 -3.68 25.47 -9.61
CA LEU A 470 -4.80 24.57 -9.31
C LEU A 470 -5.35 24.82 -7.91
N THR A 471 -6.43 24.12 -7.55
CA THR A 471 -7.10 24.32 -6.26
C THR A 471 -6.13 24.11 -5.11
N GLY A 472 -6.04 25.09 -4.20
CA GLY A 472 -5.15 25.03 -3.03
C GLY A 472 -3.72 25.54 -3.26
N HIS A 473 -3.36 25.99 -4.46
CA HIS A 473 -2.04 26.62 -4.69
C HIS A 473 -1.87 27.89 -3.84
N THR A 474 -0.83 27.93 -3.00
CA THR A 474 -0.48 29.13 -2.22
C THR A 474 1.02 29.42 -2.17
N ALA A 475 1.83 28.62 -2.89
CA ALA A 475 3.28 28.82 -3.00
C ALA A 475 3.64 30.07 -3.82
N ASN A 476 4.89 30.52 -3.69
CA ASN A 476 5.41 31.63 -4.48
C ASN A 476 5.95 31.18 -5.84
N ILE A 477 6.47 29.95 -5.94
CA ILE A 477 6.84 29.32 -7.21
C ILE A 477 5.65 28.52 -7.76
N PRO A 478 5.41 28.55 -9.08
CA PRO A 478 6.38 28.89 -10.13
C PRO A 478 6.46 30.38 -10.48
N LEU A 479 5.51 31.23 -10.07
CA LEU A 479 5.47 32.65 -10.46
C LEU A 479 6.75 33.43 -10.13
N ALA A 480 7.38 33.12 -9.00
CA ALA A 480 8.60 33.78 -8.54
C ALA A 480 9.89 33.21 -9.14
N THR A 481 9.81 32.17 -9.98
CA THR A 481 10.97 31.49 -10.58
C THR A 481 11.80 32.45 -11.41
N ASN A 482 13.12 32.40 -11.24
CA ASN A 482 14.06 33.15 -12.06
C ASN A 482 15.29 32.34 -12.50
N ASN A 483 15.38 31.08 -12.07
CA ASN A 483 16.50 30.22 -12.35
C ASN A 483 16.08 28.74 -12.31
N GLY A 484 16.92 27.87 -12.85
CA GLY A 484 16.69 26.44 -12.95
C GLY A 484 17.96 25.76 -13.42
N ASP A 485 18.18 24.57 -12.90
CA ASP A 485 19.30 23.75 -13.29
C ASP A 485 19.10 23.20 -14.71
N ILE A 486 20.21 22.99 -15.40
CA ILE A 486 20.26 22.65 -16.83
C ILE A 486 20.87 21.25 -16.98
N ASN A 487 20.35 20.47 -17.94
CA ASN A 487 20.92 19.17 -18.36
C ASN A 487 21.09 18.16 -17.21
N ARG A 488 20.03 17.96 -16.42
CA ARG A 488 20.08 17.09 -15.22
C ARG A 488 19.80 15.61 -15.49
N GLY A 489 19.64 15.19 -16.74
CA GLY A 489 19.38 13.78 -17.05
C GLY A 489 18.12 13.32 -16.33
N ASP A 490 18.17 12.12 -15.73
CA ASP A 490 17.03 11.56 -15.01
C ASP A 490 16.59 12.43 -13.82
N LEU A 491 17.47 13.31 -13.33
CA LEU A 491 17.16 14.24 -12.25
C LEU A 491 16.45 15.53 -12.71
N ALA A 492 15.99 15.61 -13.96
CA ALA A 492 15.37 16.81 -14.53
C ALA A 492 14.19 17.36 -13.72
N LEU A 493 13.37 16.50 -13.11
CA LEU A 493 12.22 16.90 -12.29
C LEU A 493 12.51 16.94 -10.78
N THR A 494 13.70 16.53 -10.35
CA THR A 494 14.05 16.41 -8.92
C THR A 494 15.10 17.43 -8.50
N GLU A 495 16.10 17.71 -9.34
CA GLU A 495 17.21 18.61 -8.99
C GLU A 495 17.00 20.02 -9.57
N PHE A 496 16.32 20.87 -8.80
CA PHE A 496 16.15 22.31 -9.07
C PHE A 496 15.66 22.68 -10.48
N PRO A 497 14.62 22.04 -11.04
CA PRO A 497 14.06 22.39 -12.35
C PRO A 497 13.63 23.86 -12.46
N PHE A 498 13.12 24.41 -11.36
CA PHE A 498 12.71 25.80 -11.23
C PHE A 498 12.89 26.26 -9.77
N TYR A 499 13.48 27.43 -9.60
CA TYR A 499 13.65 28.04 -8.29
C TYR A 499 13.84 29.56 -8.38
N ARG A 500 13.76 30.21 -7.22
CA ARG A 500 14.19 31.58 -6.99
C ARG A 500 15.40 31.59 -6.08
N THR A 501 16.54 32.04 -6.62
CA THR A 501 17.82 32.06 -5.91
C THR A 501 17.68 32.56 -4.47
N GLY A 502 17.99 31.68 -3.50
CA GLY A 502 18.07 31.98 -2.07
C GLY A 502 16.74 32.23 -1.38
N ASN A 503 15.60 31.92 -2.01
CA ASN A 503 14.27 32.18 -1.45
C ASN A 503 13.35 30.95 -1.50
N TYR A 504 13.02 30.47 -2.71
CA TYR A 504 11.94 29.49 -2.92
C TYR A 504 12.35 28.44 -3.94
N HIS A 505 12.40 27.17 -3.55
CA HIS A 505 12.96 26.12 -4.38
C HIS A 505 12.00 24.94 -4.51
N TRP A 506 12.03 24.29 -5.69
CA TRP A 506 11.64 22.89 -5.83
C TRP A 506 12.93 22.07 -5.83
N GLY A 507 13.09 21.17 -4.86
CA GLY A 507 14.26 20.30 -4.79
C GLY A 507 13.92 19.00 -4.08
N ILE A 508 14.25 17.88 -4.72
CA ILE A 508 14.06 16.54 -4.20
C ILE A 508 15.44 15.92 -4.13
N ARG A 509 15.98 15.82 -2.91
CA ARG A 509 17.39 15.46 -2.68
C ARG A 509 18.38 16.25 -3.55
N GLY A 510 18.07 17.51 -3.86
CA GLY A 510 18.88 18.33 -4.75
C GLY A 510 20.29 18.55 -4.20
N ARG A 511 21.31 18.51 -5.05
CA ARG A 511 22.74 18.49 -4.64
C ARG A 511 23.04 17.43 -3.57
N GLY A 512 22.30 16.32 -3.60
CA GLY A 512 22.49 15.15 -2.76
C GLY A 512 21.88 15.22 -1.36
N SER A 513 21.28 16.34 -0.92
CA SER A 513 20.69 16.40 0.45
C SER A 513 19.57 17.41 0.69
N ARG A 514 19.10 18.12 -0.33
CA ARG A 514 18.16 19.24 -0.14
C ARG A 514 16.75 18.85 -0.56
N TRP A 515 15.84 18.87 0.42
CA TRP A 515 14.43 18.56 0.28
C TRP A 515 13.65 19.85 0.50
N GLU A 516 13.28 20.49 -0.59
CA GLU A 516 12.82 21.88 -0.63
C GLU A 516 11.49 21.97 -1.37
N VAL A 517 10.54 22.70 -0.76
CA VAL A 517 9.20 22.96 -1.29
C VAL A 517 8.84 24.41 -0.99
N ASP A 518 9.03 25.28 -1.97
CA ASP A 518 8.81 26.73 -1.86
C ASP A 518 9.57 27.37 -0.67
N ASP A 519 10.69 26.76 -0.28
CA ASP A 519 11.63 27.20 0.75
C ASP A 519 13.09 27.02 0.28
N PHE A 520 14.06 27.29 1.15
CA PHE A 520 15.51 27.20 0.86
C PHE A 520 16.34 26.58 2.01
N PRO A 521 15.94 25.46 2.63
CA PRO A 521 16.76 24.80 3.63
C PRO A 521 17.95 24.07 2.96
N ASN A 522 19.17 24.45 3.33
CA ASN A 522 20.39 23.76 2.88
C ASN A 522 20.65 22.44 3.63
N ASN A 523 19.61 21.65 3.90
CA ASN A 523 19.68 20.37 4.61
C ASN A 523 18.36 19.58 4.43
N PRO A 524 18.29 18.30 4.85
CA PRO A 524 17.06 17.51 4.75
C PRO A 524 16.12 17.66 5.95
N SER A 525 16.23 18.69 6.79
CA SER A 525 15.53 18.76 8.09
C SER A 525 14.00 18.86 8.01
N ARG A 526 13.43 19.04 6.82
CA ARG A 526 12.00 19.20 6.62
C ARG A 526 11.43 17.94 6.00
N SER A 527 10.36 17.42 6.59
CA SER A 527 9.52 16.46 5.89
C SER A 527 8.89 17.16 4.69
N THR A 528 8.84 16.47 3.56
CA THR A 528 8.33 17.00 2.30
C THR A 528 7.48 15.96 1.58
N ILE A 529 6.48 16.42 0.83
CA ILE A 529 5.77 15.60 -0.15
C ILE A 529 6.03 16.23 -1.50
N HIS A 530 6.41 15.43 -2.49
CA HIS A 530 6.50 15.84 -3.88
C HIS A 530 5.78 14.83 -4.76
N ARG A 531 4.91 15.33 -5.63
CA ARG A 531 4.27 14.52 -6.68
C ARG A 531 4.29 15.26 -8.00
N VAL A 532 4.53 14.52 -9.09
CA VAL A 532 4.36 15.02 -10.45
C VAL A 532 3.52 14.04 -11.24
N TRP A 533 2.52 14.57 -11.95
CA TRP A 533 1.73 13.83 -12.91
C TRP A 533 1.95 14.39 -14.31
N ILE A 534 1.67 13.57 -15.29
CA ILE A 534 1.69 13.92 -16.70
C ILE A 534 0.36 13.53 -17.31
N ARG A 535 -0.10 14.26 -18.33
CA ARG A 535 -1.27 13.85 -19.10
C ARG A 535 -1.17 14.32 -20.54
N ASN A 536 -2.05 13.79 -21.36
CA ASN A 536 -2.52 14.43 -22.58
C ASN A 536 -3.90 15.04 -22.27
N SER A 537 -4.04 16.36 -22.40
CA SER A 537 -5.24 17.11 -22.04
C SER A 537 -6.33 17.07 -23.12
N VAL A 538 -6.00 16.53 -24.30
CA VAL A 538 -6.98 16.26 -25.35
C VAL A 538 -7.88 15.13 -24.87
N LEU A 539 -9.15 15.46 -24.62
CA LEU A 539 -10.15 14.44 -24.34
C LEU A 539 -10.35 13.60 -25.61
N GLN A 540 -9.91 12.36 -25.54
CA GLN A 540 -10.20 11.34 -26.54
C GLN A 540 -11.24 10.42 -25.95
N THR A 541 -12.45 10.43 -26.50
CA THR A 541 -13.43 9.41 -26.19
C THR A 541 -13.06 8.15 -26.97
N CYS A 542 -12.98 7.02 -26.29
CA CYS A 542 -13.11 5.77 -27.02
C CYS A 542 -14.59 5.58 -27.35
N THR A 543 -14.89 5.37 -28.62
CA THR A 543 -16.22 4.96 -29.08
C THR A 543 -15.98 3.65 -29.80
N ALA A 544 -16.61 2.58 -29.33
CA ALA A 544 -16.56 1.32 -30.05
C ALA A 544 -17.19 1.53 -31.43
N THR A 545 -16.67 0.83 -32.43
CA THR A 545 -17.27 0.80 -33.76
C THR A 545 -18.66 0.17 -33.66
N ASP A 546 -19.58 0.66 -34.49
CA ASP A 546 -20.96 0.19 -34.63
C ASP A 546 -21.28 0.47 -36.10
N THR A 547 -20.95 -0.49 -36.96
CA THR A 547 -20.86 -0.31 -38.42
C THR A 547 -22.24 -0.22 -39.05
N ASP A 548 -23.19 -1.06 -38.64
CA ASP A 548 -24.56 -1.08 -39.15
C ASP A 548 -25.53 -0.13 -38.41
N LEU A 549 -25.12 0.40 -37.25
CA LEU A 549 -25.87 1.32 -36.37
C LEU A 549 -27.07 0.68 -35.65
N ASP A 550 -27.02 -0.61 -35.35
CA ASP A 550 -28.07 -1.32 -34.63
C ASP A 550 -28.00 -1.20 -33.09
N THR A 551 -26.92 -0.57 -32.58
CA THR A 551 -26.55 -0.35 -31.17
C THR A 551 -25.79 -1.47 -30.46
N VAL A 552 -25.52 -2.57 -31.15
CA VAL A 552 -24.51 -3.56 -30.78
C VAL A 552 -23.18 -3.10 -31.39
N PRO A 553 -22.13 -2.90 -30.60
CA PRO A 553 -20.82 -2.60 -31.17
C PRO A 553 -20.24 -3.81 -31.91
N ASP A 554 -19.45 -3.56 -32.97
CA ASP A 554 -18.86 -4.59 -33.84
C ASP A 554 -18.24 -5.76 -33.05
N TYR A 555 -17.44 -5.49 -32.01
CA TYR A 555 -16.80 -6.53 -31.16
C TYR A 555 -17.76 -7.40 -30.30
N LEU A 556 -19.06 -7.19 -30.43
CA LEU A 556 -20.13 -7.96 -29.78
C LEU A 556 -21.21 -8.37 -30.79
N ASP A 557 -20.99 -8.10 -32.08
CA ASP A 557 -21.93 -8.31 -33.17
C ASP A 557 -21.39 -9.38 -34.11
N LEU A 558 -22.23 -10.34 -34.46
CA LEU A 558 -21.83 -11.46 -35.33
C LEU A 558 -22.02 -11.15 -36.82
N ASP A 559 -22.57 -9.98 -37.15
CA ASP A 559 -22.81 -9.44 -38.51
C ASP A 559 -22.69 -7.89 -38.44
N SER A 560 -21.45 -7.41 -38.23
CA SER A 560 -21.11 -6.01 -37.93
C SER A 560 -21.66 -5.00 -38.92
N ASP A 561 -21.79 -5.37 -40.20
CA ASP A 561 -22.27 -4.48 -41.26
C ASP A 561 -23.72 -4.72 -41.69
N GLY A 562 -24.35 -5.74 -41.13
CA GLY A 562 -25.76 -6.07 -41.26
C GLY A 562 -26.16 -6.51 -42.67
N ASP A 563 -25.22 -7.03 -43.46
CA ASP A 563 -25.48 -7.48 -44.83
C ASP A 563 -26.04 -8.91 -44.90
N GLY A 564 -26.01 -9.63 -43.78
CA GLY A 564 -26.51 -10.99 -43.63
C GLY A 564 -25.43 -12.07 -43.75
N CYS A 565 -24.17 -11.66 -43.90
CA CYS A 565 -23.00 -12.49 -43.74
C CYS A 565 -22.50 -12.46 -42.30
N SER A 566 -21.97 -13.59 -41.79
CA SER A 566 -21.32 -13.55 -40.48
C SER A 566 -19.92 -12.99 -40.58
N ASP A 567 -19.51 -12.24 -39.56
CA ASP A 567 -18.18 -11.63 -39.46
C ASP A 567 -17.08 -12.69 -39.57
N ALA A 568 -17.31 -13.86 -38.97
CA ALA A 568 -16.46 -15.04 -39.09
C ALA A 568 -16.26 -15.48 -40.56
N ASP A 569 -17.32 -15.58 -41.36
CA ASP A 569 -17.23 -16.01 -42.75
C ASP A 569 -16.51 -14.98 -43.63
N GLU A 570 -16.70 -13.71 -43.34
CA GLU A 570 -16.08 -12.60 -44.06
C GLU A 570 -14.59 -12.44 -43.73
N TYR A 571 -14.25 -12.44 -42.45
CA TYR A 571 -12.87 -12.29 -41.98
C TYR A 571 -11.98 -13.41 -42.50
N TYR A 572 -12.49 -14.63 -42.50
CA TYR A 572 -11.77 -15.80 -42.99
C TYR A 572 -11.98 -16.08 -44.49
N ASN A 573 -12.86 -15.31 -45.15
CA ASN A 573 -13.22 -15.41 -46.57
C ASN A 573 -13.60 -16.86 -46.95
N SER A 574 -14.56 -17.43 -46.23
CA SER A 574 -15.00 -18.82 -46.39
C SER A 574 -16.40 -19.03 -45.80
N VAL A 575 -17.35 -19.52 -46.61
CA VAL A 575 -18.75 -19.83 -46.24
C VAL A 575 -18.88 -21.03 -45.30
N GLY A 576 -19.14 -20.83 -44.02
CA GLY A 576 -19.16 -21.91 -43.03
C GLY A 576 -17.86 -22.02 -42.25
N THR A 577 -17.10 -20.93 -42.19
CA THR A 577 -16.17 -20.72 -41.08
C THR A 577 -16.94 -20.70 -39.76
N ASP A 578 -18.15 -20.16 -39.77
CA ASP A 578 -19.10 -20.22 -38.67
C ASP A 578 -19.81 -21.59 -38.52
N GLY A 579 -19.51 -22.58 -39.36
CA GLY A 579 -20.14 -23.90 -39.29
C GLY A 579 -21.56 -23.97 -39.83
N PHE A 580 -22.04 -22.90 -40.46
CA PHE A 580 -23.43 -22.68 -40.83
C PHE A 580 -24.38 -22.65 -39.61
N ASP A 581 -23.85 -22.37 -38.42
CA ASP A 581 -24.60 -22.12 -37.21
C ASP A 581 -24.23 -20.80 -36.56
N ASP A 582 -25.24 -20.16 -35.96
CA ASP A 582 -25.19 -19.07 -34.96
C ASP A 582 -24.24 -17.86 -35.13
N GLY A 583 -23.46 -17.75 -36.20
CA GLY A 583 -22.56 -16.62 -36.52
C GLY A 583 -21.18 -16.70 -35.84
N VAL A 584 -20.93 -17.72 -35.01
CA VAL A 584 -19.71 -17.85 -34.20
C VAL A 584 -18.68 -18.75 -34.86
N TYR A 585 -17.38 -18.58 -34.58
CA TYR A 585 -16.33 -19.36 -35.24
C TYR A 585 -16.42 -20.87 -34.95
N GLY A 586 -16.54 -21.68 -35.99
CA GLY A 586 -16.36 -23.12 -35.91
C GLY A 586 -17.62 -23.92 -36.16
N ASN A 587 -18.12 -24.65 -35.17
CA ASN A 587 -19.38 -25.38 -35.30
C ASN A 587 -19.94 -25.62 -33.89
N GLY A 588 -21.07 -25.00 -33.61
CA GLY A 588 -21.65 -24.87 -32.27
C GLY A 588 -20.75 -24.06 -31.33
N THR A 589 -21.04 -24.10 -30.02
CA THR A 589 -20.33 -23.26 -29.03
C THR A 589 -18.80 -23.46 -29.08
N PRO A 590 -18.03 -22.42 -29.44
CA PRO A 590 -16.58 -22.52 -29.55
C PRO A 590 -15.92 -22.84 -28.21
N SER A 591 -14.73 -23.43 -28.25
CA SER A 591 -13.93 -23.61 -27.04
C SER A 591 -12.95 -22.46 -26.96
N VAL A 592 -12.94 -21.74 -25.85
CA VAL A 592 -12.01 -20.63 -25.63
C VAL A 592 -10.82 -21.01 -24.76
N ASP A 593 -9.78 -20.16 -24.77
CA ASP A 593 -8.68 -20.25 -23.83
C ASP A 593 -8.96 -19.50 -22.51
N ALA A 594 -7.93 -19.05 -21.79
CA ALA A 594 -8.13 -18.38 -20.50
C ALA A 594 -8.35 -16.87 -20.63
N ASP A 595 -8.07 -16.32 -21.80
CA ASP A 595 -8.19 -14.91 -22.16
C ASP A 595 -9.41 -14.68 -23.09
N GLY A 596 -10.28 -15.69 -23.25
CA GLY A 596 -11.50 -15.61 -24.07
C GLY A 596 -11.34 -15.88 -25.56
N LEU A 597 -10.09 -16.01 -26.06
CA LEU A 597 -9.88 -16.31 -27.49
C LEU A 597 -10.34 -17.73 -27.88
N VAL A 598 -11.06 -17.85 -28.99
CA VAL A 598 -11.44 -19.10 -29.65
C VAL A 598 -10.21 -19.95 -29.98
N VAL A 599 -10.18 -21.15 -29.42
CA VAL A 599 -9.12 -22.15 -29.66
C VAL A 599 -9.25 -22.73 -31.06
N GLY A 600 -8.38 -22.28 -31.96
CA GLY A 600 -8.31 -22.77 -33.33
C GLY A 600 -8.48 -21.68 -34.37
N ALA A 601 -9.05 -20.53 -33.97
CA ALA A 601 -9.08 -19.32 -34.75
C ALA A 601 -7.67 -18.80 -35.00
N GLY A 602 -7.48 -18.19 -36.17
CA GLY A 602 -6.16 -17.83 -36.69
C GLY A 602 -5.64 -16.47 -36.19
N TYR A 603 -6.53 -15.57 -35.76
CA TYR A 603 -6.27 -14.17 -35.37
C TYR A 603 -5.09 -13.56 -36.12
N ASN A 604 -5.20 -13.55 -37.45
CA ASN A 604 -4.10 -13.19 -38.33
C ASN A 604 -4.03 -11.69 -38.64
N GLY A 605 -5.01 -10.90 -38.16
CA GLY A 605 -5.14 -9.46 -38.36
C GLY A 605 -5.47 -9.09 -39.81
N THR A 606 -6.04 -10.02 -40.59
CA THR A 606 -6.34 -9.82 -42.00
C THR A 606 -7.74 -10.32 -42.31
N GLY A 607 -8.65 -9.44 -42.71
CA GLY A 607 -10.03 -9.83 -43.04
C GLY A 607 -11.05 -8.75 -42.68
N TYR A 608 -10.80 -8.00 -41.61
CA TYR A 608 -11.75 -7.04 -41.04
C TYR A 608 -12.25 -5.92 -41.98
N SER A 609 -11.63 -5.71 -43.14
CA SER A 609 -12.20 -4.79 -44.14
C SER A 609 -13.42 -5.33 -44.87
N ALA A 610 -13.62 -6.66 -44.89
CA ALA A 610 -14.81 -7.31 -45.43
C ALA A 610 -15.97 -7.18 -44.43
N VAL A 611 -15.70 -7.54 -43.17
CA VAL A 611 -16.57 -7.44 -41.98
C VAL A 611 -17.32 -6.10 -41.80
N ILE A 612 -16.80 -5.02 -42.40
CA ILE A 612 -17.38 -3.68 -42.26
C ILE A 612 -17.87 -3.08 -43.58
N ASP A 613 -17.98 -3.89 -44.64
CA ASP A 613 -18.35 -3.47 -46.00
C ASP A 613 -19.64 -4.13 -46.48
N ASN A 614 -20.77 -3.52 -46.09
CA ASN A 614 -22.13 -4.00 -46.42
C ASN A 614 -22.50 -4.02 -47.92
N THR A 615 -21.53 -3.80 -48.79
CA THR A 615 -21.67 -3.96 -50.24
C THR A 615 -21.07 -5.26 -50.76
N THR A 616 -20.38 -6.03 -49.92
CA THR A 616 -19.62 -7.22 -50.30
C THR A 616 -20.17 -8.46 -49.58
N MET A 617 -21.25 -9.02 -50.10
CA MET A 617 -21.84 -10.25 -49.54
C MET A 617 -21.08 -11.49 -50.06
N ILE A 618 -20.01 -11.89 -49.37
CA ILE A 618 -19.11 -12.98 -49.81
C ILE A 618 -19.75 -14.36 -49.62
N CYS A 619 -20.77 -14.47 -48.76
CA CYS A 619 -21.36 -15.74 -48.32
C CYS A 619 -22.70 -16.11 -48.97
N VAL A 620 -23.09 -15.46 -50.06
CA VAL A 620 -24.24 -15.96 -50.83
C VAL A 620 -23.92 -17.36 -51.34
N ASP A 621 -24.76 -18.33 -51.00
CA ASP A 621 -24.73 -19.72 -51.46
C ASP A 621 -26.15 -20.04 -51.96
N THR A 622 -26.38 -19.76 -53.25
CA THR A 622 -27.71 -19.73 -53.88
C THR A 622 -28.31 -21.14 -53.99
N ASP A 623 -27.50 -22.19 -54.06
CA ASP A 623 -27.95 -23.58 -54.17
C ASP A 623 -27.80 -24.41 -52.88
N GLY A 624 -27.07 -23.89 -51.89
CA GLY A 624 -26.85 -24.51 -50.58
C GLY A 624 -25.87 -25.68 -50.61
N ASP A 625 -24.93 -25.71 -51.55
CA ASP A 625 -23.95 -26.79 -51.71
C ASP A 625 -22.67 -26.62 -50.87
N GLY A 626 -22.53 -25.47 -50.20
CA GLY A 626 -21.41 -25.11 -49.34
C GLY A 626 -20.25 -24.43 -50.07
N LEU A 627 -20.47 -23.99 -51.32
CA LEU A 627 -19.62 -23.04 -52.03
C LEU A 627 -20.35 -21.71 -52.16
N ALA A 628 -19.64 -20.60 -51.92
CA ALA A 628 -20.25 -19.29 -52.15
C ALA A 628 -20.38 -19.04 -53.65
N ASP A 629 -21.44 -18.36 -54.10
CA ASP A 629 -21.66 -17.87 -55.48
C ASP A 629 -20.42 -17.16 -56.06
N SER A 630 -19.63 -16.51 -55.20
CA SER A 630 -18.39 -15.83 -55.64
C SER A 630 -17.29 -16.77 -56.13
N VAL A 631 -17.34 -18.06 -55.78
CA VAL A 631 -16.38 -19.12 -56.10
C VAL A 631 -17.01 -20.41 -56.65
N ASP A 632 -18.34 -20.52 -56.59
CA ASP A 632 -19.11 -21.52 -57.31
C ASP A 632 -19.02 -21.25 -58.83
N LEU A 633 -19.21 -22.31 -59.62
CA LEU A 633 -19.20 -22.25 -61.08
C LEU A 633 -20.61 -22.41 -61.67
N ASP A 634 -21.61 -22.72 -60.85
CA ASP A 634 -23.02 -22.97 -61.19
C ASP A 634 -23.90 -22.59 -59.97
N ASP A 635 -23.99 -21.28 -59.69
CA ASP A 635 -24.50 -20.70 -58.44
C ASP A 635 -25.88 -21.25 -57.99
N ASP A 636 -26.74 -21.68 -58.92
CA ASP A 636 -28.09 -22.20 -58.61
C ASP A 636 -28.25 -23.72 -58.86
N ASN A 637 -27.16 -24.41 -59.20
CA ASN A 637 -27.06 -25.82 -59.59
C ASN A 637 -28.12 -26.25 -60.62
N ASP A 638 -28.56 -25.34 -61.49
CA ASP A 638 -29.52 -25.68 -62.53
C ASP A 638 -28.88 -26.52 -63.66
N GLY A 639 -27.55 -26.66 -63.63
CA GLY A 639 -26.73 -27.43 -64.55
C GLY A 639 -26.15 -26.59 -65.69
N ILE A 640 -26.14 -25.27 -65.54
CA ILE A 640 -25.55 -24.30 -66.46
C ILE A 640 -24.52 -23.47 -65.69
N LEU A 641 -23.26 -23.52 -66.12
CA LEU A 641 -22.22 -22.73 -65.46
C LEU A 641 -22.51 -21.22 -65.59
N ASP A 642 -22.18 -20.40 -64.59
CA ASP A 642 -22.44 -18.93 -64.59
C ASP A 642 -21.76 -18.25 -65.79
N ALA A 643 -20.62 -18.78 -66.22
CA ALA A 643 -19.91 -18.33 -67.42
C ALA A 643 -20.73 -18.49 -68.72
N ASP A 644 -21.72 -19.39 -68.72
CA ASP A 644 -22.65 -19.70 -69.81
C ASP A 644 -24.07 -19.14 -69.54
N GLU A 645 -24.30 -18.51 -68.39
CA GLU A 645 -25.54 -17.84 -68.03
C GLU A 645 -25.62 -16.43 -68.65
N ILE A 646 -26.45 -16.29 -69.68
CA ILE A 646 -26.62 -15.02 -70.39
C ILE A 646 -27.74 -14.23 -69.72
N LEU A 647 -27.40 -13.35 -68.75
CA LEU A 647 -28.17 -12.22 -68.22
C LEU A 647 -29.67 -12.23 -68.60
N ASN A 648 -30.51 -12.86 -67.79
CA ASN A 648 -31.94 -12.53 -67.66
C ASN A 648 -32.48 -13.00 -66.30
N GLY A 649 -32.18 -12.22 -65.27
CA GLY A 649 -32.93 -12.11 -64.03
C GLY A 649 -33.10 -10.64 -63.68
#